data_AF-A0A1H6T877-F1
#
_entry.id   AF-A0A1H6T877-F1
#
_cell.length_a   1.000
_cell.length_b   1.000
_cell.length_c   1.000
_cell.angle_alpha   90.00
_cell.angle_beta   90.00
_cell.angle_gamma   90.00
#
_symmetry.space_group_name_H-M   'P 1'
#
loop_
_entity.id
_entity.type
_entity.pdbx_description
1 polymer ?
#
loop_
_entity_poly.entity_id
_entity_poly.type
_entity_poly.pdbx_seq_one_letter_code
_entity_poly.pdbx_strand_id
1 'polypeptide(L)'
;MSQPLEQIQIRDPFVLTLPESRDYLLFGSTDKNIWSGPATGFDCYRSTDLETWEGPHPAFRPAADFWSKEQYWAPEVHEYQGRYFMFATFTAPGHVRGTQILSAAKPEGPYEPWSAGPVTPGDWECLDGTLHVDKEGTPWMVFCHEWKQVHDGAVAAQRLSPDLRAAEGDPVFLFSASEAPWSRALDVPSVKDREFPVYVTDGPFLFRLASGKLIMLWSSFGDHGYAMGIARSGSGTVLGPWIQEPEPLWSTDGGHGMIGRNLDGGLFLTLHQPNKSPNERAAFFPLRELEDTVVLGSEGTASVSPIDRQALVQRHNVRQQHLDPRSPVSVGNGEFAFTMDLTGLQSLPDAYPVGARDDLPPGTLLGTQAQWGWHSVPPEQPYDLAGSTVLYASPRGPVPYVDMVGEIVNDRETDTSQAETWLRANSHRLDLGRIGFHWLENGTERPLTTADIDDTEQTLDLWTGVVTSRFAIAGHPVTVTTACHPDRDELAVRVESPALAAGLVVGIGFPYGSEAWHDAADWNSPEAHTTSLGAPEASVTYPGARAWTTHRELDESRYQVRITGQQLSVEQTDQHMLRIEPSGTVSPASASVLDFSVAFLSSGDGDCLPRGDHSAADPAPDARRHAGGGSGVVLSPADAVAAASAAYWPRFWSSGGAIELDATDDARAKELERRIVLSQYLTAINCSGSLPPQETGLVCNSWRGRFHLEMHWWHAAHFAQWNRVELLLPSLRWYSTVLETSRQTAKAQGFDGVRWPKQVGPDGRESPSPIGTFLIWQQPHPIYLAELVYRANPSQAVLEQFAEIVFDSAAFMASFAHPTSRGFELGPPLIPAQESYGSIRATVTNPTFELAYWQWALRTAAAWRERLGLAPVEEWSEVAEGMVSPRVMDGVYAAIDVEPFTIRTDHPSMLCALGVLPQTDLIDPDIMRATLSDVLADWDWASTWGWDYPVMAMTAARLGDPEAAVDALLLSAGKNTFLANGHNRQTDSLPLYLPGNGGLLAAVALMAAGWDNGPERHAPGFPAGWTVAWEGLVQAP
;
A
#
# COMPACT_ATOMS: atom_id res chain seq x y z
N MET A 1 37.41 7.65 22.93
CA MET A 1 37.45 8.80 22.00
C MET A 1 36.59 8.39 20.82
N SER A 2 35.68 9.25 20.37
CA SER A 2 34.86 8.95 19.20
C SER A 2 35.64 9.27 17.93
N GLN A 3 35.53 8.41 16.92
CA GLN A 3 36.17 8.57 15.62
C GLN A 3 35.23 8.06 14.51
N PRO A 4 35.30 8.64 13.30
CA PRO A 4 34.51 8.15 12.18
C PRO A 4 34.99 6.76 11.73
N LEU A 5 34.08 5.97 11.16
CA LEU A 5 34.34 4.59 10.72
C LEU A 5 35.58 4.44 9.84
N GLU A 6 35.81 5.39 8.92
CA GLU A 6 36.97 5.40 8.01
C GLU A 6 38.34 5.44 8.70
N GLN A 7 38.39 5.79 9.99
CA GLN A 7 39.63 5.80 10.78
C GLN A 7 39.90 4.47 11.49
N ILE A 8 38.93 3.54 11.48
CA ILE A 8 39.04 2.24 12.13
C ILE A 8 39.57 1.22 11.12
N GLN A 9 40.83 0.82 11.25
CA GLN A 9 41.33 -0.37 10.53
C GLN A 9 40.65 -1.61 11.11
N ILE A 10 39.82 -2.27 10.30
CA ILE A 10 39.09 -3.47 10.70
C ILE A 10 38.84 -4.36 9.49
N ARG A 11 39.12 -5.65 9.68
CA ARG A 11 38.77 -6.73 8.76
C ARG A 11 37.72 -7.62 9.40
N ASP A 12 36.98 -8.36 8.58
CA ASP A 12 36.04 -9.38 9.04
C ASP A 12 35.02 -8.79 10.04
N PRO A 13 34.30 -7.70 9.66
CA PRO A 13 33.50 -6.94 10.61
C PRO A 13 32.26 -7.72 11.05
N PHE A 14 32.02 -7.74 12.35
CA PHE A 14 30.82 -8.28 12.95
C PHE A 14 30.15 -7.23 13.84
N VAL A 15 28.86 -6.98 13.62
CA VAL A 15 28.07 -6.02 14.39
C VAL A 15 27.02 -6.72 15.23
N LEU A 16 27.13 -6.56 16.55
CA LEU A 16 26.09 -6.93 17.50
C LEU A 16 25.19 -5.71 17.74
N THR A 17 23.95 -5.77 17.26
CA THR A 17 22.91 -4.76 17.56
C THR A 17 22.36 -5.01 18.97
N LEU A 18 22.28 -3.95 19.78
CA LEU A 18 21.74 -3.96 21.14
C LEU A 18 20.49 -3.06 21.21
N PRO A 19 19.28 -3.55 20.84
CA PRO A 19 18.08 -2.73 20.76
C PRO A 19 17.69 -2.06 22.09
N GLU A 20 17.89 -2.77 23.21
CA GLU A 20 17.53 -2.26 24.54
C GLU A 20 18.34 -1.03 24.94
N SER A 21 19.63 -1.00 24.61
CA SER A 21 20.50 0.15 24.90
C SER A 21 20.59 1.15 23.75
N ARG A 22 19.97 0.84 22.59
CA ARG A 22 20.04 1.62 21.35
C ARG A 22 21.49 1.83 20.86
N ASP A 23 22.30 0.78 20.97
CA ASP A 23 23.71 0.80 20.57
C ASP A 23 24.01 -0.32 19.56
N TYR A 24 25.12 -0.17 18.84
CA TYR A 24 25.80 -1.19 18.07
C TYR A 24 27.19 -1.44 18.66
N LEU A 25 27.64 -2.70 18.65
CA LEU A 25 29.02 -3.06 18.93
C LEU A 25 29.67 -3.68 17.68
N LEU A 26 30.76 -3.08 17.21
CA LEU A 26 31.56 -3.57 16.09
C LEU A 26 32.78 -4.32 16.61
N PHE A 27 32.94 -5.56 16.15
CA PHE A 27 34.08 -6.44 16.35
C PHE A 27 34.73 -6.74 15.00
N GLY A 28 35.99 -7.14 15.01
CA GLY A 28 36.71 -7.57 13.82
C GLY A 28 38.19 -7.78 14.09
N SER A 29 38.91 -8.22 13.07
CA SER A 29 40.37 -8.37 13.09
C SER A 29 41.00 -6.97 13.02
N THR A 30 41.62 -6.54 14.13
CA THR A 30 42.08 -5.14 14.33
C THR A 30 43.59 -5.01 14.54
N ASP A 31 44.34 -6.13 14.54
CA ASP A 31 45.80 -6.09 14.61
C ASP A 31 46.40 -5.32 13.42
N LYS A 32 47.36 -4.42 13.68
CA LYS A 32 47.99 -3.60 12.63
C LYS A 32 48.60 -4.43 11.49
N ASN A 33 49.08 -5.63 11.80
CA ASN A 33 49.52 -6.62 10.81
C ASN A 33 48.84 -7.96 11.08
N ILE A 34 47.67 -8.15 10.47
CA ILE A 34 46.88 -9.37 10.57
C ILE A 34 47.55 -10.61 9.92
N TRP A 35 48.56 -10.41 9.07
CA TRP A 35 49.17 -11.49 8.27
C TRP A 35 50.41 -12.11 8.89
N SER A 36 51.18 -11.36 9.67
CA SER A 36 52.47 -11.82 10.21
C SER A 36 52.89 -11.02 11.44
N GLY A 37 52.59 -11.50 12.64
CA GLY A 37 52.97 -10.80 13.86
C GLY A 37 52.35 -11.39 15.11
N PRO A 38 52.82 -10.96 16.30
CA PRO A 38 52.19 -11.34 17.55
C PRO A 38 50.76 -10.76 17.57
N ALA A 39 49.78 -11.63 17.79
CA ALA A 39 48.41 -11.18 17.92
C ALA A 39 48.21 -10.50 19.27
N THR A 40 47.51 -9.37 19.30
CA THR A 40 47.34 -8.59 20.53
C THR A 40 46.01 -8.83 21.24
N GLY A 41 45.04 -9.43 20.55
CA GLY A 41 43.68 -9.68 21.05
C GLY A 41 42.62 -9.13 20.09
N PHE A 42 41.40 -8.95 20.60
CA PHE A 42 40.31 -8.30 19.87
C PHE A 42 39.85 -7.05 20.60
N ASP A 43 39.48 -6.03 19.84
CA ASP A 43 38.85 -4.81 20.33
C ASP A 43 37.40 -4.74 19.86
N CYS A 44 36.58 -3.99 20.59
CA CYS A 44 35.25 -3.60 20.16
C CYS A 44 35.08 -2.09 20.12
N TYR A 45 34.16 -1.62 19.29
CA TYR A 45 33.79 -0.22 19.15
C TYR A 45 32.28 -0.08 19.33
N ARG A 46 31.83 1.01 19.95
CA ARG A 46 30.41 1.28 20.19
C ARG A 46 29.92 2.43 19.31
N SER A 47 28.73 2.34 18.73
CA SER A 47 28.09 3.41 17.97
C SER A 47 26.59 3.44 18.21
N THR A 48 25.95 4.57 17.94
CA THR A 48 24.49 4.72 17.91
C THR A 48 23.95 4.95 16.49
N ASP A 49 24.82 5.18 15.51
CA ASP A 49 24.49 5.65 14.15
C ASP A 49 25.21 4.88 13.03
N LEU A 50 26.11 3.93 13.35
CA LEU A 50 26.99 3.21 12.43
C LEU A 50 28.06 4.07 11.72
N GLU A 51 28.07 5.39 11.96
CA GLU A 51 29.00 6.34 11.35
C GLU A 51 30.13 6.73 12.31
N THR A 52 29.75 7.05 13.55
CA THR A 52 30.64 7.53 14.62
C THR A 52 30.79 6.46 15.68
N TRP A 53 32.05 6.11 15.98
CA TRP A 53 32.37 4.96 16.83
C TRP A 53 33.27 5.37 18.00
N GLU A 54 32.85 5.03 19.21
CA GLU A 54 33.65 5.10 20.43
C GLU A 54 34.50 3.84 20.62
N GLY A 55 35.80 4.00 20.83
CA GLY A 55 36.72 2.90 21.11
C GLY A 55 38.18 3.26 20.84
N PRO A 56 39.08 2.27 20.66
CA PRO A 56 38.84 0.83 20.88
C PRO A 56 38.66 0.49 22.38
N HIS A 57 37.78 -0.47 22.67
CA HIS A 57 37.63 -1.09 23.99
C HIS A 57 38.19 -2.53 23.95
N PRO A 58 39.09 -2.93 24.88
CA PRO A 58 39.63 -4.28 24.91
C PRO A 58 38.56 -5.35 25.14
N ALA A 59 38.20 -6.09 24.09
CA ALA A 59 37.21 -7.17 24.16
C ALA A 59 37.87 -8.50 24.57
N PHE A 60 39.02 -8.85 23.99
CA PHE A 60 39.80 -10.02 24.38
C PHE A 60 41.28 -9.67 24.47
N ARG A 61 41.96 -10.15 25.51
CA ARG A 61 43.43 -10.14 25.60
C ARG A 61 43.90 -11.53 26.06
N PRO A 62 44.77 -12.20 25.29
CA PRO A 62 45.17 -13.56 25.60
C PRO A 62 46.02 -13.59 26.88
N ALA A 63 45.76 -14.58 27.74
CA ALA A 63 46.63 -14.87 28.87
C ALA A 63 48.03 -15.29 28.40
N ALA A 64 49.03 -15.16 29.28
CA ALA A 64 50.41 -15.50 28.96
C ALA A 64 50.58 -16.96 28.51
N ASP A 65 49.73 -17.86 29.01
CA ASP A 65 49.69 -19.29 28.70
C ASP A 65 48.66 -19.67 27.61
N PHE A 66 47.94 -18.69 27.03
CA PHE A 66 47.04 -18.96 25.90
C PHE A 66 47.85 -19.55 24.72
N TRP A 67 47.38 -20.65 24.16
CA TRP A 67 48.16 -21.48 23.24
C TRP A 67 48.52 -20.79 21.91
N SER A 68 47.65 -19.90 21.43
CA SER A 68 47.84 -19.16 20.18
C SER A 68 48.47 -17.79 20.43
N LYS A 69 49.55 -17.47 19.71
CA LYS A 69 50.34 -16.24 19.91
C LYS A 69 50.43 -15.36 18.66
N GLU A 70 49.90 -15.81 17.54
CA GLU A 70 49.95 -15.12 16.24
C GLU A 70 48.60 -15.26 15.54
N GLN A 71 48.24 -14.24 14.73
CA GLN A 71 47.09 -14.23 13.82
C GLN A 71 45.73 -14.58 14.47
N TYR A 72 44.99 -13.55 14.93
CA TYR A 72 43.62 -13.69 15.44
C TYR A 72 42.64 -13.09 14.43
N TRP A 73 41.69 -13.90 13.95
CA TRP A 73 40.80 -13.50 12.85
C TRP A 73 39.33 -13.73 13.13
N ALA A 74 38.49 -12.93 12.46
CA ALA A 74 37.04 -13.06 12.36
C ALA A 74 36.32 -13.34 13.68
N PRO A 75 36.38 -12.41 14.66
CA PRO A 75 35.64 -12.55 15.92
C PRO A 75 34.14 -12.26 15.70
N GLU A 76 33.31 -13.29 15.74
CA GLU A 76 31.86 -13.14 15.75
C GLU A 76 31.29 -13.29 17.16
N VAL A 77 30.38 -12.39 17.56
CA VAL A 77 29.82 -12.37 18.93
C VAL A 77 28.33 -12.65 18.91
N HIS A 78 27.93 -13.75 19.52
CA HIS A 78 26.53 -14.18 19.57
C HIS A 78 25.99 -14.19 21.00
N GLU A 79 24.78 -13.70 21.21
CA GLU A 79 24.06 -13.93 22.47
C GLU A 79 23.45 -15.34 22.47
N TYR A 80 23.74 -16.13 23.49
CA TYR A 80 23.16 -17.45 23.68
C TYR A 80 22.93 -17.72 25.16
N GLN A 81 21.70 -18.11 25.53
CA GLN A 81 21.31 -18.43 26.91
C GLN A 81 21.73 -17.37 27.95
N GLY A 82 21.57 -16.08 27.62
CA GLY A 82 21.84 -14.95 28.52
C GLY A 82 23.33 -14.65 28.75
N ARG A 83 24.22 -15.13 27.86
CA ARG A 83 25.65 -14.80 27.82
C ARG A 83 26.07 -14.50 26.39
N TYR A 84 27.24 -13.87 26.25
CA TYR A 84 27.83 -13.57 24.95
C TYR A 84 28.99 -14.51 24.68
N PHE A 85 29.03 -15.06 23.48
CA PHE A 85 30.04 -16.02 23.03
C PHE A 85 30.73 -15.50 21.78
N MET A 86 32.06 -15.40 21.84
CA MET A 86 32.88 -14.99 20.72
C MET A 86 33.45 -16.24 20.05
N PHE A 87 33.13 -16.44 18.79
CA PHE A 87 33.74 -17.44 17.92
C PHE A 87 34.86 -16.74 17.16
N ALA A 88 36.09 -17.19 17.34
CA ALA A 88 37.23 -16.57 16.70
C ALA A 88 38.25 -17.60 16.25
N THR A 89 38.93 -17.28 15.14
CA THR A 89 39.93 -18.14 14.53
C THR A 89 41.31 -17.87 15.13
N PHE A 90 41.99 -18.94 15.53
CA PHE A 90 43.31 -18.87 16.17
C PHE A 90 44.29 -19.84 15.50
N THR A 91 45.57 -19.49 15.53
CA THR A 91 46.65 -20.37 15.04
C THR A 91 47.93 -20.22 15.86
N ALA A 92 48.82 -21.20 15.76
CA ALA A 92 50.13 -21.17 16.39
C ALA A 92 51.11 -21.99 15.55
N PRO A 93 52.43 -21.73 15.64
CA PRO A 93 53.42 -22.53 14.95
C PRO A 93 53.30 -24.01 15.35
N GLY A 94 53.07 -24.89 14.38
CA GLY A 94 52.92 -26.34 14.61
C GLY A 94 51.52 -26.79 15.07
N HIS A 95 50.55 -25.88 15.11
CA HIS A 95 49.14 -26.19 15.34
C HIS A 95 48.32 -25.92 14.08
N VAL A 96 47.32 -26.76 13.86
CA VAL A 96 46.32 -26.55 12.81
C VAL A 96 45.40 -25.40 13.22
N ARG A 97 45.07 -24.50 12.29
CA ARG A 97 44.18 -23.37 12.56
C ARG A 97 42.78 -23.86 12.88
N GLY A 98 42.10 -23.18 13.81
CA GLY A 98 40.72 -23.50 14.11
C GLY A 98 39.99 -22.45 14.93
N THR A 99 38.67 -22.60 14.99
CA THR A 99 37.79 -21.69 15.72
C THR A 99 37.68 -22.12 17.17
N GLN A 100 38.07 -21.25 18.11
CA GLN A 100 37.86 -21.43 19.54
C GLN A 100 36.75 -20.51 20.03
N ILE A 101 35.96 -21.00 20.99
CA ILE A 101 34.85 -20.26 21.59
C ILE A 101 35.32 -19.63 22.91
N LEU A 102 35.12 -18.32 23.03
CA LEU A 102 35.31 -17.51 24.24
C LEU A 102 33.94 -17.07 24.78
N SER A 103 33.85 -16.67 26.05
CA SER A 103 32.59 -16.19 26.66
C SER A 103 32.81 -14.95 27.53
N ALA A 104 31.80 -14.08 27.55
CA ALA A 104 31.71 -12.92 28.44
C ALA A 104 30.32 -12.83 29.10
N ALA A 105 30.25 -12.12 30.22
CA ALA A 105 28.97 -11.79 30.87
C ALA A 105 28.32 -10.51 30.31
N LYS A 106 29.09 -9.71 29.57
CA LYS A 106 28.66 -8.45 28.94
C LYS A 106 28.99 -8.47 27.45
N PRO A 107 28.23 -7.76 26.61
CA PRO A 107 28.44 -7.81 25.17
C PRO A 107 29.79 -7.21 24.76
N GLU A 108 30.29 -6.18 25.44
CA GLU A 108 31.62 -5.59 25.18
C GLU A 108 32.82 -6.44 25.66
N GLY A 109 32.59 -7.52 26.41
CA GLY A 109 33.64 -8.30 27.07
C GLY A 109 33.93 -7.84 28.53
N PRO A 110 35.10 -8.19 29.09
CA PRO A 110 36.16 -8.98 28.47
C PRO A 110 35.73 -10.45 28.25
N TYR A 111 36.15 -11.02 27.13
CA TYR A 111 35.95 -12.41 26.77
C TYR A 111 37.08 -13.27 27.35
N GLU A 112 36.76 -14.48 27.80
CA GLU A 112 37.72 -15.45 28.32
C GLU A 112 37.53 -16.82 27.63
N PRO A 113 38.59 -17.65 27.48
CA PRO A 113 38.46 -18.98 26.91
C PRO A 113 37.35 -19.81 27.56
N TRP A 114 36.37 -20.22 26.75
CA TRP A 114 35.20 -20.99 27.21
C TRP A 114 35.34 -22.48 26.87
N SER A 115 35.79 -22.76 25.65
CA SER A 115 36.22 -24.09 25.20
C SER A 115 37.71 -24.31 25.51
N ALA A 116 38.13 -25.56 25.70
CA ALA A 116 39.50 -25.91 26.08
C ALA A 116 40.56 -25.58 24.99
N GLY A 117 40.11 -25.48 23.74
CA GLY A 117 40.89 -25.19 22.55
C GLY A 117 39.93 -25.03 21.36
N PRO A 118 40.42 -25.03 20.11
CA PRO A 118 39.56 -25.04 18.94
C PRO A 118 38.51 -26.16 19.00
N VAL A 119 37.29 -25.83 18.59
CA VAL A 119 36.15 -26.74 18.55
C VAL A 119 35.97 -27.36 17.15
N THR A 120 36.66 -26.82 16.15
CA THR A 120 36.81 -27.45 14.83
C THR A 120 37.67 -28.73 14.91
N PRO A 121 37.60 -29.63 13.91
CA PRO A 121 38.42 -30.85 13.88
C PRO A 121 39.91 -30.56 14.01
N GLY A 122 40.61 -31.33 14.86
CA GLY A 122 42.00 -31.05 15.22
C GLY A 122 43.04 -31.32 14.12
N ASP A 123 42.65 -31.98 13.04
CA ASP A 123 43.46 -32.27 11.86
C ASP A 123 43.04 -31.47 10.61
N TRP A 124 42.08 -30.56 10.74
CA TRP A 124 41.59 -29.71 9.64
C TRP A 124 42.01 -28.24 9.83
N GLU A 125 42.66 -27.66 8.82
CA GLU A 125 42.88 -26.21 8.77
C GLU A 125 41.52 -25.54 8.59
N CYS A 126 41.01 -24.93 9.67
CA CYS A 126 39.69 -24.31 9.70
C CYS A 126 39.77 -22.83 10.02
N LEU A 127 38.78 -22.08 9.53
CA LEU A 127 38.62 -20.66 9.81
C LEU A 127 37.14 -20.26 9.79
N ASP A 128 36.87 -19.10 10.37
CA ASP A 128 35.63 -18.33 10.33
C ASP A 128 34.41 -19.13 10.79
N GLY A 129 34.44 -19.59 12.04
CA GLY A 129 33.29 -20.28 12.61
C GLY A 129 32.21 -19.30 13.07
N THR A 130 30.99 -19.47 12.59
CA THR A 130 29.79 -18.74 13.03
C THR A 130 28.84 -19.65 13.81
N LEU A 131 28.09 -19.09 14.77
CA LEU A 131 27.06 -19.82 15.50
C LEU A 131 25.71 -19.77 14.77
N HIS A 132 25.10 -20.93 14.62
CA HIS A 132 23.70 -21.08 14.22
C HIS A 132 22.94 -21.93 15.22
N VAL A 133 21.80 -21.45 15.70
CA VAL A 133 20.89 -22.24 16.54
C VAL A 133 19.68 -22.64 15.70
N ASP A 134 19.42 -23.94 15.57
CA ASP A 134 18.28 -24.44 14.81
C ASP A 134 16.95 -24.24 15.55
N LYS A 135 15.83 -24.57 14.88
CA LYS A 135 14.48 -24.35 15.43
C LYS A 135 14.23 -25.16 16.70
N GLU A 136 14.94 -26.26 16.86
CA GLU A 136 14.89 -27.16 18.01
C GLU A 136 15.79 -26.68 19.16
N GLY A 137 16.52 -25.57 18.98
CA GLY A 137 17.43 -25.00 19.97
C GLY A 137 18.81 -25.67 20.00
N THR A 138 19.14 -26.51 19.01
CA THR A 138 20.45 -27.15 18.89
C THR A 138 21.47 -26.15 18.34
N PRO A 139 22.61 -25.97 19.00
CA PRO A 139 23.69 -25.14 18.48
C PRO A 139 24.55 -25.89 17.45
N TRP A 140 24.88 -25.19 16.38
CA TRP A 140 25.76 -25.60 15.29
C TRP A 140 26.82 -24.52 15.06
N MET A 141 28.04 -24.95 14.75
CA MET A 141 29.06 -24.07 14.20
C MET A 141 29.15 -24.32 12.69
N VAL A 142 29.06 -23.28 11.88
CA VAL A 142 29.35 -23.36 10.44
C VAL A 142 30.69 -22.67 10.19
N PHE A 143 31.60 -23.32 9.47
CA PHE A 143 32.99 -22.86 9.31
C PHE A 143 33.57 -23.29 7.95
N CYS A 144 34.70 -22.70 7.56
CA CYS A 144 35.42 -23.05 6.34
C CYS A 144 36.50 -24.11 6.61
N HIS A 145 36.57 -25.13 5.75
CA HIS A 145 37.72 -26.02 5.61
C HIS A 145 38.68 -25.42 4.58
N GLU A 146 39.84 -24.98 5.05
CA GLU A 146 40.72 -24.08 4.31
C GLU A 146 41.27 -24.73 3.03
N TRP A 147 41.12 -23.99 1.94
CA TRP A 147 41.68 -24.28 0.62
C TRP A 147 43.19 -24.57 0.61
N LYS A 148 43.97 -24.12 1.61
CA LYS A 148 45.39 -24.47 1.73
C LYS A 148 45.60 -25.95 1.98
N GLN A 149 44.64 -26.61 2.62
CA GLN A 149 44.65 -28.03 2.91
C GLN A 149 43.92 -28.84 1.84
N VAL A 150 42.76 -28.37 1.35
CA VAL A 150 41.87 -29.14 0.46
C VAL A 150 41.79 -28.65 -0.99
N HIS A 151 42.53 -27.59 -1.35
CA HIS A 151 42.56 -26.93 -2.66
C HIS A 151 41.25 -26.22 -3.04
N ASP A 152 40.14 -26.96 -3.11
CA ASP A 152 38.80 -26.40 -3.25
C ASP A 152 38.22 -26.21 -1.85
N GLY A 153 38.26 -24.98 -1.34
CA GLY A 153 37.77 -24.65 -0.01
C GLY A 153 36.33 -25.13 0.17
N ALA A 154 36.00 -25.64 1.34
CA ALA A 154 34.66 -26.14 1.64
C ALA A 154 34.04 -25.40 2.82
N VAL A 155 32.70 -25.42 2.90
CA VAL A 155 31.95 -25.02 4.08
C VAL A 155 31.39 -26.26 4.75
N ALA A 156 31.52 -26.35 6.07
CA ALA A 156 31.06 -27.48 6.87
C ALA A 156 30.25 -27.01 8.10
N ALA A 157 29.34 -27.85 8.57
CA ALA A 157 28.60 -27.66 9.82
C ALA A 157 29.02 -28.69 10.87
N GLN A 158 29.35 -28.24 12.08
CA GLN A 158 29.64 -29.08 13.24
C GLN A 158 28.61 -28.84 14.32
N ARG A 159 27.94 -29.90 14.77
CA ARG A 159 27.05 -29.81 15.93
C ARG A 159 27.87 -29.52 17.19
N LEU A 160 27.37 -28.65 18.06
CA LEU A 160 28.01 -28.31 19.33
C LEU A 160 27.24 -28.89 20.51
N SER A 161 27.94 -29.10 21.63
CA SER A 161 27.29 -29.37 22.91
C SER A 161 26.38 -28.20 23.31
N PRO A 162 25.30 -28.41 24.08
CA PRO A 162 24.38 -27.33 24.48
C PRO A 162 25.03 -26.19 25.29
N ASP A 163 26.20 -26.42 25.88
CA ASP A 163 27.00 -25.41 26.57
C ASP A 163 28.09 -24.79 25.68
N LEU A 164 28.14 -25.12 24.39
CA LEU A 164 29.10 -24.65 23.38
C LEU A 164 30.57 -24.97 23.69
N ARG A 165 30.86 -25.90 24.61
CA ARG A 165 32.25 -26.19 25.01
C ARG A 165 32.98 -27.19 24.11
N ALA A 166 32.24 -28.02 23.39
CA ALA A 166 32.80 -29.10 22.57
C ALA A 166 31.94 -29.37 21.33
N ALA A 167 32.55 -30.03 20.35
CA ALA A 167 31.86 -30.59 19.19
C ALA A 167 31.19 -31.93 19.53
N GLU A 168 30.05 -32.21 18.91
CA GLU A 168 29.34 -33.48 18.99
C GLU A 168 29.24 -34.15 17.61
N GLY A 169 29.82 -35.34 17.47
CA GLY A 169 29.84 -36.08 16.20
C GLY A 169 30.81 -35.50 15.17
N ASP A 170 30.77 -36.03 13.96
CA ASP A 170 31.65 -35.60 12.86
C ASP A 170 31.07 -34.37 12.12
N PRO A 171 31.90 -33.49 11.54
CA PRO A 171 31.43 -32.39 10.71
C PRO A 171 30.67 -32.88 9.48
N VAL A 172 29.64 -32.14 9.10
CA VAL A 172 28.86 -32.37 7.89
C VAL A 172 29.33 -31.41 6.81
N PHE A 173 29.79 -31.96 5.69
CA PHE A 173 30.10 -31.19 4.48
C PHE A 173 28.83 -30.55 3.91
N LEU A 174 28.89 -29.25 3.58
CA LEU A 174 27.75 -28.52 3.01
C LEU A 174 27.91 -28.29 1.51
N PHE A 175 29.01 -27.67 1.08
CA PHE A 175 29.37 -27.42 -0.32
C PHE A 175 30.84 -26.99 -0.44
N SER A 176 31.39 -27.05 -1.65
CA SER A 176 32.71 -26.51 -2.03
C SER A 176 32.59 -25.18 -2.79
N ALA A 177 33.63 -24.35 -2.74
CA ALA A 177 33.62 -23.05 -3.41
C ALA A 177 33.44 -23.13 -4.93
N SER A 178 33.92 -24.21 -5.57
CA SER A 178 33.73 -24.42 -7.01
C SER A 178 32.28 -24.68 -7.44
N GLU A 179 31.36 -24.97 -6.50
CA GLU A 179 29.95 -25.21 -6.79
C GLU A 179 29.17 -23.92 -7.09
N ALA A 180 29.70 -22.75 -6.70
CA ALA A 180 29.10 -21.46 -7.05
C ALA A 180 29.50 -21.03 -8.47
N PRO A 181 28.53 -20.72 -9.36
CA PRO A 181 28.82 -20.28 -10.73
C PRO A 181 29.65 -19.00 -10.83
N TRP A 182 29.61 -18.14 -9.82
CA TRP A 182 30.37 -16.88 -9.77
C TRP A 182 31.79 -17.03 -9.21
N SER A 183 32.11 -18.15 -8.57
CA SER A 183 33.42 -18.40 -7.94
C SER A 183 34.49 -18.73 -8.97
N ARG A 184 35.72 -18.23 -8.75
CA ARG A 184 36.88 -18.39 -9.64
C ARG A 184 38.08 -18.90 -8.85
N ALA A 185 38.91 -19.69 -9.51
CA ALA A 185 40.16 -20.15 -8.95
C ALA A 185 41.11 -18.96 -8.75
N LEU A 186 41.89 -18.99 -7.66
CA LEU A 186 42.81 -17.92 -7.30
C LEU A 186 43.99 -17.82 -8.30
N ASP A 187 44.02 -16.76 -9.12
CA ASP A 187 45.12 -16.48 -10.06
C ASP A 187 46.18 -15.57 -9.43
N VAL A 188 46.94 -16.12 -8.47
CA VAL A 188 48.10 -15.46 -7.87
C VAL A 188 49.38 -16.27 -8.09
N PRO A 189 50.58 -15.63 -8.11
CA PRO A 189 51.83 -16.33 -8.40
C PRO A 189 52.12 -17.57 -7.54
N SER A 190 51.67 -17.60 -6.28
CA SER A 190 51.85 -18.74 -5.37
C SER A 190 50.94 -19.94 -5.66
N VAL A 191 49.98 -19.79 -6.57
CA VAL A 191 48.96 -20.80 -6.92
C VAL A 191 48.98 -21.16 -8.40
N LYS A 192 49.46 -20.27 -9.27
CA LYS A 192 49.42 -20.38 -10.73
C LYS A 192 50.01 -21.67 -11.31
N ASP A 193 50.97 -22.29 -10.62
CA ASP A 193 51.66 -23.52 -11.05
C ASP A 193 51.24 -24.78 -10.26
N ARG A 194 50.16 -24.72 -9.46
CA ARG A 194 49.64 -25.90 -8.74
C ARG A 194 48.91 -26.85 -9.70
N GLU A 195 49.00 -28.15 -9.40
CA GLU A 195 48.39 -29.22 -10.22
C GLU A 195 46.85 -29.13 -10.30
N PHE A 196 46.22 -28.51 -9.29
CA PHE A 196 44.77 -28.35 -9.17
C PHE A 196 44.41 -26.87 -8.98
N PRO A 197 43.26 -26.42 -9.52
CA PRO A 197 42.74 -25.09 -9.24
C PRO A 197 42.46 -24.95 -7.74
N VAL A 198 42.68 -23.74 -7.21
CA VAL A 198 42.47 -23.44 -5.79
C VAL A 198 41.35 -22.43 -5.66
N TYR A 199 40.31 -22.78 -4.92
CA TYR A 199 39.15 -21.92 -4.67
C TYR A 199 39.06 -21.58 -3.19
N VAL A 200 38.76 -20.33 -2.86
CA VAL A 200 38.73 -19.84 -1.47
C VAL A 200 37.30 -19.93 -0.93
N THR A 201 37.15 -20.39 0.31
CA THR A 201 35.97 -20.15 1.15
C THR A 201 36.40 -19.28 2.33
N ASP A 202 35.58 -18.28 2.66
CA ASP A 202 35.83 -17.34 3.77
C ASP A 202 34.48 -16.79 4.28
N GLY A 203 34.41 -16.46 5.57
CA GLY A 203 33.30 -15.77 6.23
C GLY A 203 31.89 -16.32 5.97
N PRO A 204 31.57 -17.58 6.35
CA PRO A 204 30.22 -18.09 6.30
C PRO A 204 29.37 -17.41 7.38
N PHE A 205 28.23 -16.82 7.03
CA PHE A 205 27.31 -16.18 7.97
C PHE A 205 25.86 -16.62 7.69
N LEU A 206 25.18 -17.18 8.70
CA LEU A 206 23.83 -17.71 8.53
C LEU A 206 22.78 -16.69 8.93
N PHE A 207 21.77 -16.51 8.09
CA PHE A 207 20.67 -15.59 8.35
C PHE A 207 19.32 -16.26 8.04
N ARG A 208 18.39 -16.15 8.99
CA ARG A 208 17.01 -16.62 8.81
C ARG A 208 16.14 -15.44 8.41
N LEU A 209 15.56 -15.55 7.22
CA LEU A 209 14.63 -14.58 6.67
C LEU A 209 13.29 -14.61 7.46
N ALA A 210 12.52 -13.53 7.38
CA ALA A 210 11.17 -13.38 7.91
C ALA A 210 10.22 -14.45 7.34
N SER A 211 10.46 -14.92 6.10
CA SER A 211 9.76 -16.07 5.50
C SER A 211 10.06 -17.40 6.19
N GLY A 212 11.04 -17.44 7.10
CA GLY A 212 11.53 -18.64 7.78
C GLY A 212 12.58 -19.43 7.00
N LYS A 213 12.85 -19.06 5.74
CA LYS A 213 13.92 -19.63 4.91
C LYS A 213 15.30 -19.27 5.48
N LEU A 214 16.28 -20.15 5.26
CA LEU A 214 17.64 -20.01 5.78
C LEU A 214 18.61 -19.77 4.62
N ILE A 215 19.37 -18.69 4.71
CA ILE A 215 20.42 -18.34 3.76
C ILE A 215 21.78 -18.29 4.45
N MET A 216 22.84 -18.37 3.66
CA MET A 216 24.23 -18.24 4.09
C MET A 216 24.93 -17.24 3.18
N LEU A 217 25.50 -16.18 3.75
CA LEU A 217 26.53 -15.39 3.09
C LEU A 217 27.86 -16.14 3.17
N TRP A 218 28.66 -16.09 2.11
CA TRP A 218 30.04 -16.59 2.14
C TRP A 218 30.86 -15.95 1.01
N SER A 219 32.18 -15.95 1.15
CA SER A 219 33.08 -15.21 0.26
C SER A 219 34.11 -16.09 -0.44
N SER A 220 34.52 -15.65 -1.64
CA SER A 220 35.52 -16.27 -2.50
C SER A 220 36.15 -15.20 -3.42
N PHE A 221 36.90 -15.61 -4.44
CA PHE A 221 37.32 -14.74 -5.54
C PHE A 221 36.39 -14.92 -6.74
N GLY A 222 35.90 -13.82 -7.29
CA GLY A 222 35.14 -13.76 -8.53
C GLY A 222 35.90 -13.06 -9.65
N ASP A 223 35.19 -12.68 -10.72
CA ASP A 223 35.78 -12.07 -11.91
C ASP A 223 36.43 -10.68 -11.66
N HIS A 224 36.05 -9.99 -10.58
CA HIS A 224 36.57 -8.66 -10.23
C HIS A 224 37.31 -8.63 -8.89
N GLY A 225 37.82 -9.77 -8.41
CA GLY A 225 38.59 -9.87 -7.18
C GLY A 225 37.80 -10.53 -6.05
N TYR A 226 38.03 -10.09 -4.80
CA TYR A 226 37.35 -10.66 -3.65
C TYR A 226 35.85 -10.31 -3.69
N ALA A 227 35.01 -11.34 -3.55
CA ALA A 227 33.57 -11.27 -3.78
C ALA A 227 32.82 -12.10 -2.73
N MET A 228 31.53 -11.82 -2.58
CA MET A 228 30.65 -12.49 -1.63
C MET A 228 29.33 -12.85 -2.30
N GLY A 229 28.87 -14.07 -2.08
CA GLY A 229 27.61 -14.60 -2.61
C GLY A 229 26.68 -15.13 -1.54
N ILE A 230 25.54 -15.66 -1.99
CA ILE A 230 24.49 -16.24 -1.16
C ILE A 230 24.31 -17.71 -1.54
N ALA A 231 24.19 -18.57 -0.54
CA ALA A 231 23.70 -19.94 -0.69
C ALA A 231 22.37 -20.08 0.08
N ARG A 232 21.35 -20.70 -0.54
CA ARG A 232 20.02 -20.93 0.03
C ARG A 232 19.88 -22.37 0.52
N SER A 233 19.39 -22.59 1.73
CA SER A 233 19.09 -23.94 2.21
C SER A 233 17.76 -24.43 1.65
N GLY A 234 17.80 -25.45 0.77
CA GLY A 234 16.62 -26.06 0.17
C GLY A 234 15.69 -26.76 1.18
N SER A 235 16.21 -27.15 2.35
CA SER A 235 15.41 -27.73 3.44
C SER A 235 15.00 -26.70 4.51
N GLY A 236 15.59 -25.50 4.49
CA GLY A 236 15.47 -24.53 5.58
C GLY A 236 16.25 -24.88 6.85
N THR A 237 17.04 -25.97 6.83
CA THR A 237 17.91 -26.41 7.94
C THR A 237 19.38 -26.20 7.60
N VAL A 238 20.26 -26.18 8.59
CA VAL A 238 21.71 -25.99 8.40
C VAL A 238 22.37 -27.07 7.51
N LEU A 239 21.76 -28.25 7.42
CA LEU A 239 22.30 -29.38 6.67
C LEU A 239 22.05 -29.29 5.15
N GLY A 240 21.35 -28.26 4.68
CA GLY A 240 21.10 -28.05 3.26
C GLY A 240 20.07 -29.04 2.67
N PRO A 241 20.12 -29.36 1.36
CA PRO A 241 21.17 -28.98 0.42
C PRO A 241 21.28 -27.45 0.25
N TRP A 242 22.48 -26.96 -0.01
CA TRP A 242 22.75 -25.54 -0.20
C TRP A 242 22.84 -25.22 -1.69
N ILE A 243 21.90 -24.39 -2.16
CA ILE A 243 21.76 -24.00 -3.56
C ILE A 243 22.43 -22.63 -3.73
N GLN A 244 23.47 -22.56 -4.54
CA GLN A 244 24.22 -21.33 -4.79
C GLN A 244 23.42 -20.39 -5.68
N GLU A 245 23.38 -19.10 -5.34
CA GLU A 245 22.93 -18.09 -6.31
C GLU A 245 23.91 -18.02 -7.49
N PRO A 246 23.42 -17.76 -8.71
CA PRO A 246 24.26 -17.73 -9.90
C PRO A 246 25.24 -16.54 -9.90
N GLU A 247 24.82 -15.40 -9.33
CA GLU A 247 25.59 -14.16 -9.27
C GLU A 247 26.00 -13.86 -7.82
N PRO A 248 27.14 -13.19 -7.60
CA PRO A 248 27.54 -12.76 -6.27
C PRO A 248 26.68 -11.57 -5.81
N LEU A 249 26.39 -11.49 -4.51
CA LEU A 249 25.74 -10.32 -3.90
C LEU A 249 26.66 -9.09 -3.96
N TRP A 250 27.97 -9.31 -3.82
CA TRP A 250 29.00 -8.29 -3.92
C TRP A 250 30.15 -8.80 -4.79
N SER A 251 30.43 -8.10 -5.90
CA SER A 251 31.35 -8.62 -6.93
C SER A 251 32.76 -8.01 -6.90
N THR A 252 33.01 -6.95 -6.12
CA THR A 252 34.23 -6.12 -6.25
C THR A 252 34.96 -5.88 -4.93
N ASP A 253 36.22 -6.33 -4.87
CA ASP A 253 37.26 -6.02 -3.85
C ASP A 253 36.77 -5.91 -2.38
N GLY A 254 35.84 -6.79 -1.98
CA GLY A 254 35.21 -6.77 -0.67
C GLY A 254 34.45 -8.06 -0.38
N GLY A 255 34.39 -8.45 0.90
CA GLY A 255 33.76 -9.70 1.31
C GLY A 255 33.92 -9.93 2.80
N HIS A 256 33.70 -11.17 3.24
CA HIS A 256 33.55 -11.54 4.64
C HIS A 256 32.50 -10.66 5.33
N GLY A 257 31.23 -10.90 4.99
CA GLY A 257 30.14 -10.04 5.40
C GLY A 257 29.08 -10.74 6.23
N MET A 258 28.34 -9.93 6.98
CA MET A 258 27.23 -10.35 7.80
C MET A 258 26.00 -9.45 7.60
N ILE A 259 24.82 -9.99 7.90
CA ILE A 259 23.55 -9.26 7.86
C ILE A 259 23.18 -8.81 9.27
N GLY A 260 23.15 -7.50 9.47
CA GLY A 260 22.75 -6.87 10.72
C GLY A 260 21.36 -6.24 10.64
N ARG A 261 20.81 -5.89 11.80
CA ARG A 261 19.56 -5.11 11.91
C ARG A 261 19.87 -3.73 12.45
N ASN A 262 19.37 -2.70 11.78
CA ASN A 262 19.33 -1.34 12.29
C ASN A 262 18.41 -1.27 13.53
N LEU A 263 18.61 -0.24 14.35
CA LEU A 263 17.76 0.05 15.51
C LEU A 263 16.30 0.36 15.15
N ASP A 264 16.01 0.68 13.89
CA ASP A 264 14.67 0.89 13.33
C ASP A 264 14.06 -0.38 12.70
N GLY A 265 14.79 -1.49 12.68
CA GLY A 265 14.35 -2.78 12.13
C GLY A 265 14.79 -3.09 10.70
N GLY A 266 15.36 -2.12 9.96
CA GLY A 266 15.90 -2.34 8.61
C GLY A 266 17.10 -3.28 8.60
N LEU A 267 17.36 -3.96 7.47
CA LEU A 267 18.56 -4.78 7.31
C LEU A 267 19.72 -3.96 6.73
N PHE A 268 20.93 -4.28 7.16
CA PHE A 268 22.15 -3.82 6.51
C PHE A 268 23.13 -4.97 6.30
N LEU A 269 23.91 -4.88 5.23
CA LEU A 269 25.10 -5.67 5.00
C LEU A 269 26.28 -4.91 5.58
N THR A 270 27.14 -5.60 6.33
CA THR A 270 28.51 -5.11 6.53
C THR A 270 29.52 -6.13 6.03
N LEU A 271 30.62 -5.63 5.48
CA LEU A 271 31.76 -6.38 4.95
C LEU A 271 33.02 -5.52 5.04
N HIS A 272 34.22 -6.10 4.90
CA HIS A 272 35.41 -5.26 4.74
C HIS A 272 35.72 -4.98 3.28
N GLN A 273 36.11 -3.74 3.02
CA GLN A 273 36.67 -3.32 1.74
C GLN A 273 37.60 -2.10 1.93
N PRO A 274 38.59 -1.89 1.04
CA PRO A 274 39.07 -2.84 0.05
C PRO A 274 39.71 -4.07 0.68
N ASN A 275 39.87 -5.18 -0.06
CA ASN A 275 40.54 -6.38 0.42
C ASN A 275 42.08 -6.22 0.47
N LYS A 276 42.57 -5.19 1.16
CA LYS A 276 43.99 -4.81 1.16
C LYS A 276 44.43 -4.22 2.50
N SER A 277 45.35 -4.89 3.19
CA SER A 277 45.90 -4.39 4.45
C SER A 277 46.96 -3.30 4.28
N PRO A 278 46.98 -2.26 5.13
CA PRO A 278 46.10 -2.01 6.30
C PRO A 278 44.86 -1.15 5.98
N ASN A 279 44.43 -1.12 4.72
CA ASN A 279 43.40 -0.21 4.23
C ASN A 279 41.98 -0.74 4.40
N GLU A 280 41.80 -2.01 4.79
CA GLU A 280 40.48 -2.57 5.06
C GLU A 280 39.69 -1.73 6.08
N ARG A 281 38.44 -1.42 5.73
CA ARG A 281 37.44 -0.78 6.60
C ARG A 281 36.16 -1.59 6.54
N ALA A 282 35.38 -1.57 7.61
CA ALA A 282 34.00 -1.99 7.50
C ALA A 282 33.26 -0.99 6.60
N ALA A 283 32.42 -1.51 5.73
CA ALA A 283 31.45 -0.75 4.95
C ALA A 283 30.05 -1.23 5.33
N PHE A 284 29.06 -0.35 5.22
CA PHE A 284 27.67 -0.63 5.54
C PHE A 284 26.82 -0.31 4.33
N PHE A 285 25.97 -1.26 3.92
CA PHE A 285 25.06 -1.10 2.80
C PHE A 285 23.66 -1.48 3.24
N PRO A 286 22.61 -0.72 2.85
CA PRO A 286 21.25 -1.16 3.10
C PRO A 286 20.99 -2.49 2.39
N LEU A 287 20.29 -3.40 3.06
CA LEU A 287 19.79 -4.62 2.46
C LEU A 287 18.27 -4.58 2.39
N ARG A 288 17.73 -5.04 1.27
CA ARG A 288 16.31 -5.37 1.14
C ARG A 288 16.14 -6.87 1.26
N GLU A 289 15.31 -7.27 2.21
CA GLU A 289 14.91 -8.65 2.39
C GLU A 289 13.86 -9.03 1.35
N LEU A 290 14.07 -10.14 0.63
CA LEU A 290 13.10 -10.76 -0.27
C LEU A 290 12.57 -12.05 0.35
N GLU A 291 11.62 -12.72 -0.30
CA GLU A 291 11.01 -13.94 0.23
C GLU A 291 12.04 -15.05 0.49
N ASP A 292 13.04 -15.20 -0.37
CA ASP A 292 14.01 -16.31 -0.33
C ASP A 292 15.48 -15.91 -0.35
N THR A 293 15.78 -14.62 -0.44
CA THR A 293 17.14 -14.09 -0.50
C THR A 293 17.19 -12.64 -0.01
N VAL A 294 18.35 -12.00 -0.11
CA VAL A 294 18.52 -10.56 0.13
C VAL A 294 19.19 -9.89 -1.07
N VAL A 295 18.92 -8.62 -1.29
CA VAL A 295 19.57 -7.81 -2.33
C VAL A 295 20.07 -6.49 -1.75
N LEU A 296 21.09 -5.89 -2.36
CA LEU A 296 21.53 -4.54 -2.02
C LEU A 296 20.39 -3.54 -2.25
N GLY A 297 20.14 -2.67 -1.27
CA GLY A 297 19.30 -1.49 -1.46
C GLY A 297 20.03 -0.47 -2.33
N SER A 298 19.31 0.30 -3.15
CA SER A 298 19.92 1.37 -3.95
C SER A 298 20.57 2.42 -3.05
N GLU A 299 21.83 2.78 -3.33
CA GLU A 299 22.51 3.90 -2.67
C GLU A 299 21.77 5.21 -3.01
N GLY A 300 21.04 5.74 -2.05
CA GLY A 300 20.44 7.06 -2.13
C GLY A 300 21.47 8.15 -1.88
N THR A 301 21.64 9.03 -2.86
CA THR A 301 22.26 10.36 -2.75
C THR A 301 21.85 11.09 -1.48
N ALA A 302 22.82 11.56 -0.68
CA ALA A 302 22.70 12.44 0.49
C ALA A 302 21.68 12.00 1.56
N SER A 303 22.13 11.88 2.80
CA SER A 303 21.27 11.68 3.97
C SER A 303 20.24 12.82 4.08
N VAL A 304 19.08 12.66 3.43
CA VAL A 304 17.87 13.35 3.81
C VAL A 304 17.52 12.72 5.16
N SER A 305 17.54 13.53 6.23
CA SER A 305 17.05 13.07 7.52
C SER A 305 15.67 12.44 7.32
N PRO A 306 15.38 11.29 7.93
CA PRO A 306 14.12 10.61 7.70
C PRO A 306 12.96 11.56 7.99
N ILE A 307 11.95 11.56 7.13
CA ILE A 307 10.80 12.45 7.25
C ILE A 307 10.13 12.18 8.60
N ASP A 308 9.96 13.22 9.42
CA ASP A 308 9.14 13.15 10.63
C ASP A 308 7.66 13.01 10.20
N ARG A 309 7.23 11.75 10.01
CA ARG A 309 5.90 11.41 9.51
C ARG A 309 4.80 11.98 10.40
N GLN A 310 5.02 12.04 11.71
CA GLN A 310 4.04 12.60 12.63
C GLN A 310 3.93 14.11 12.45
N ALA A 311 5.05 14.83 12.39
CA ALA A 311 5.03 16.28 12.16
C ALA A 311 4.47 16.64 10.76
N LEU A 312 4.84 15.88 9.72
CA LEU A 312 4.31 16.04 8.36
C LEU A 312 2.78 15.89 8.35
N VAL A 313 2.23 14.89 9.03
CA VAL A 313 0.79 14.62 9.00
C VAL A 313 0.03 15.62 9.88
N GLN A 314 0.48 15.85 11.12
CA GLN A 314 -0.29 16.64 12.09
C GLN A 314 -0.35 18.14 11.77
N ARG A 315 0.60 18.68 11.00
CA ARG A 315 0.50 20.08 10.51
C ARG A 315 -0.67 20.29 9.55
N HIS A 316 -1.17 19.21 8.93
CA HIS A 316 -2.31 19.21 8.02
C HIS A 316 -3.61 18.69 8.64
N ASN A 317 -3.65 18.50 9.96
CA ASN A 317 -4.88 18.16 10.68
C ASN A 317 -6.01 19.15 10.31
N VAL A 318 -7.16 18.61 9.92
CA VAL A 318 -8.31 19.44 9.51
C VAL A 318 -8.91 20.06 10.76
N ARG A 319 -8.96 21.40 10.79
CA ARG A 319 -9.53 22.18 11.90
C ARG A 319 -10.62 23.10 11.37
N GLN A 320 -11.78 23.09 12.02
CA GLN A 320 -12.95 23.86 11.62
C GLN A 320 -13.56 24.57 12.84
N GLN A 321 -13.87 25.86 12.69
CA GLN A 321 -14.53 26.67 13.72
C GLN A 321 -15.90 27.21 13.26
N HIS A 322 -16.25 26.96 12.00
CA HIS A 322 -17.46 27.45 11.37
C HIS A 322 -18.02 26.35 10.48
N LEU A 323 -19.35 26.30 10.37
CA LEU A 323 -20.04 25.31 9.55
C LEU A 323 -19.76 25.62 8.07
N ASP A 324 -19.02 24.75 7.39
CA ASP A 324 -18.91 24.74 5.94
C ASP A 324 -19.63 23.49 5.40
N PRO A 325 -20.81 23.65 4.79
CA PRO A 325 -21.64 22.52 4.37
C PRO A 325 -20.99 21.68 3.26
N ARG A 326 -19.95 22.21 2.60
CA ARG A 326 -19.22 21.53 1.53
C ARG A 326 -18.10 20.64 2.06
N SER A 327 -17.66 20.83 3.30
CA SER A 327 -16.41 20.27 3.79
C SER A 327 -16.57 19.47 5.10
N PRO A 328 -17.57 18.58 5.26
CA PRO A 328 -17.66 17.73 6.45
C PRO A 328 -16.43 16.81 6.55
N VAL A 329 -16.14 16.31 7.76
CA VAL A 329 -15.06 15.33 7.98
C VAL A 329 -15.63 13.92 8.07
N SER A 330 -14.80 12.93 7.76
CA SER A 330 -15.19 11.51 7.83
C SER A 330 -14.14 10.69 8.57
N VAL A 331 -14.62 9.65 9.26
CA VAL A 331 -13.79 8.55 9.78
C VAL A 331 -14.19 7.26 9.07
N GLY A 332 -13.24 6.35 8.88
CA GLY A 332 -13.52 5.09 8.22
C GLY A 332 -12.32 4.17 8.18
N ASN A 333 -12.49 3.02 7.54
CA ASN A 333 -11.50 1.94 7.49
C ASN A 333 -11.36 1.29 6.10
N GLY A 334 -11.93 1.91 5.05
CA GLY A 334 -11.94 1.38 3.67
C GLY A 334 -13.14 0.48 3.36
N GLU A 335 -13.65 -0.24 4.36
CA GLU A 335 -14.90 -1.03 4.27
C GLU A 335 -16.13 -0.23 4.69
N PHE A 336 -15.94 0.72 5.59
CA PHE A 336 -16.99 1.53 6.20
C PHE A 336 -16.50 2.96 6.36
N ALA A 337 -17.40 3.93 6.13
CA ALA A 337 -17.15 5.33 6.44
C ALA A 337 -18.39 5.99 7.06
N PHE A 338 -18.11 6.92 7.97
CA PHE A 338 -19.08 7.75 8.66
C PHE A 338 -18.68 9.21 8.48
N THR A 339 -19.54 9.97 7.78
CA THR A 339 -19.35 11.40 7.54
C THR A 339 -20.18 12.21 8.52
N MET A 340 -19.57 13.21 9.16
CA MET A 340 -20.15 13.94 10.29
C MET A 340 -20.08 15.45 10.10
N ASP A 341 -21.01 16.16 10.74
CA ASP A 341 -20.97 17.60 10.88
C ASP A 341 -20.10 18.03 12.07
N LEU A 342 -20.05 19.34 12.34
CA LEU A 342 -19.24 19.94 13.40
C LEU A 342 -19.52 19.42 14.80
N THR A 343 -20.70 18.82 15.05
CA THR A 343 -21.03 18.21 16.35
C THR A 343 -20.25 16.92 16.61
N GLY A 344 -19.55 16.37 15.61
CA GLY A 344 -18.89 15.07 15.68
C GLY A 344 -19.84 13.90 15.38
N LEU A 345 -21.09 14.21 15.04
CA LEU A 345 -22.17 13.30 14.65
C LEU A 345 -22.91 13.89 13.43
N GLN A 346 -24.06 13.34 13.06
CA GLN A 346 -24.93 13.76 11.96
C GLN A 346 -26.17 14.48 12.50
N SER A 347 -25.94 15.47 13.35
CA SER A 347 -26.97 16.21 14.10
C SER A 347 -27.65 17.30 13.28
N LEU A 348 -27.01 17.76 12.20
CA LEU A 348 -27.43 18.89 11.37
C LEU A 348 -27.57 18.51 9.88
N PRO A 349 -28.20 17.39 9.51
CA PRO A 349 -28.21 16.90 8.13
C PRO A 349 -28.80 17.90 7.14
N ASP A 350 -29.80 18.69 7.54
CA ASP A 350 -30.45 19.70 6.68
C ASP A 350 -29.51 20.86 6.29
N ALA A 351 -28.44 21.07 7.07
CA ALA A 351 -27.42 22.07 6.74
C ALA A 351 -26.46 21.59 5.65
N TYR A 352 -26.49 20.30 5.30
CA TYR A 352 -25.60 19.66 4.33
C TYR A 352 -26.38 19.05 3.15
N PRO A 353 -27.18 19.84 2.42
CA PRO A 353 -27.98 19.32 1.31
C PRO A 353 -27.09 18.87 0.16
N VAL A 354 -27.48 17.81 -0.54
CA VAL A 354 -27.00 17.53 -1.90
C VAL A 354 -28.23 17.30 -2.76
N GLY A 355 -28.36 18.10 -3.81
CA GLY A 355 -29.48 18.03 -4.74
C GLY A 355 -29.01 17.83 -6.17
N ALA A 356 -29.96 17.61 -7.07
CA ALA A 356 -29.71 17.65 -8.50
C ALA A 356 -29.15 19.02 -8.91
N ARG A 357 -28.47 19.09 -10.07
CA ARG A 357 -27.73 20.27 -10.59
C ARG A 357 -28.43 21.63 -10.51
N ASP A 358 -29.77 21.64 -10.40
CA ASP A 358 -30.59 22.85 -10.42
C ASP A 358 -31.40 23.10 -9.13
N ASP A 359 -31.33 22.20 -8.13
CA ASP A 359 -32.36 22.15 -7.07
C ASP A 359 -31.90 22.54 -5.65
N LEU A 360 -30.59 22.62 -5.34
CA LEU A 360 -30.12 22.91 -3.97
C LEU A 360 -28.83 23.74 -3.89
N PRO A 361 -28.60 24.48 -2.78
CA PRO A 361 -27.33 25.14 -2.52
C PRO A 361 -26.21 24.11 -2.26
N PRO A 362 -24.92 24.52 -2.33
CA PRO A 362 -23.79 23.61 -2.17
C PRO A 362 -23.77 22.95 -0.78
N GLY A 363 -23.63 21.62 -0.74
CA GLY A 363 -23.43 20.86 0.49
C GLY A 363 -22.84 19.46 0.21
N THR A 364 -22.69 18.63 1.23
CA THR A 364 -22.14 17.26 1.12
C THR A 364 -22.86 16.35 2.09
N LEU A 365 -23.55 15.32 1.60
CA LEU A 365 -24.36 14.44 2.46
C LEU A 365 -23.52 13.85 3.59
N LEU A 366 -24.15 13.76 4.75
CA LEU A 366 -23.61 13.09 5.92
C LEU A 366 -24.02 11.61 5.88
N GLY A 367 -23.34 10.83 5.03
CA GLY A 367 -23.64 9.42 4.83
C GLY A 367 -22.93 8.49 5.82
N THR A 368 -23.59 7.36 6.10
CA THR A 368 -23.01 6.18 6.77
C THR A 368 -23.08 5.00 5.80
N GLN A 369 -21.97 4.64 5.14
CA GLN A 369 -21.96 3.61 4.11
C GLN A 369 -20.93 2.53 4.38
N ALA A 370 -21.18 1.33 3.84
CA ALA A 370 -20.23 0.22 3.84
C ALA A 370 -20.15 -0.45 2.47
N GLN A 371 -19.02 -1.11 2.17
CA GLN A 371 -18.83 -1.86 0.92
C GLN A 371 -19.84 -3.00 0.76
N TRP A 372 -20.30 -3.58 1.86
CA TRP A 372 -21.33 -4.62 1.84
C TRP A 372 -22.77 -4.09 1.79
N GLY A 373 -22.98 -2.79 2.02
CA GLY A 373 -24.29 -2.17 2.16
C GLY A 373 -24.94 -1.83 0.82
N TRP A 374 -25.66 -2.80 0.25
CA TRP A 374 -26.40 -2.66 -1.01
C TRP A 374 -27.88 -2.92 -0.82
N HIS A 375 -28.68 -2.35 -1.72
CA HIS A 375 -30.11 -2.54 -1.80
C HIS A 375 -30.61 -2.50 -3.25
N SER A 376 -31.63 -3.31 -3.54
CA SER A 376 -32.37 -3.28 -4.80
C SER A 376 -33.86 -3.05 -4.51
N VAL A 377 -34.46 -2.02 -5.10
CA VAL A 377 -35.92 -1.85 -5.03
C VAL A 377 -36.57 -3.04 -5.77
N PRO A 378 -37.63 -3.68 -5.22
CA PRO A 378 -38.34 -4.74 -5.92
C PRO A 378 -38.88 -4.25 -7.27
N PRO A 379 -38.54 -4.91 -8.38
CA PRO A 379 -39.05 -4.49 -9.67
C PRO A 379 -40.53 -4.87 -9.82
N GLU A 380 -41.32 -4.07 -10.55
CA GLU A 380 -42.74 -4.38 -10.80
C GLU A 380 -42.94 -5.71 -11.54
N GLN A 381 -41.94 -6.09 -12.33
CA GLN A 381 -41.83 -7.36 -13.05
C GLN A 381 -40.34 -7.66 -13.28
N PRO A 382 -39.94 -8.90 -13.59
CA PRO A 382 -38.55 -9.20 -13.92
C PRO A 382 -38.06 -8.32 -15.10
N TYR A 383 -36.95 -7.61 -14.89
CA TYR A 383 -36.27 -6.85 -15.93
C TYR A 383 -34.96 -7.56 -16.31
N ASP A 384 -34.70 -7.67 -17.61
CA ASP A 384 -33.47 -8.25 -18.15
C ASP A 384 -32.82 -7.30 -19.15
N LEU A 385 -31.54 -7.54 -19.45
CA LEU A 385 -30.77 -6.71 -20.40
C LEU A 385 -31.22 -6.90 -21.86
N ALA A 386 -31.97 -7.95 -22.20
CA ALA A 386 -32.36 -8.23 -23.58
C ALA A 386 -33.30 -7.13 -24.11
N GLY A 387 -34.14 -6.55 -23.25
CA GLY A 387 -34.98 -5.40 -23.59
C GLY A 387 -34.21 -4.13 -23.96
N SER A 388 -32.96 -4.00 -23.50
CA SER A 388 -32.05 -2.88 -23.75
C SER A 388 -30.90 -3.29 -24.68
N THR A 389 -30.96 -4.45 -25.33
CA THR A 389 -29.88 -4.90 -26.21
C THR A 389 -30.15 -4.48 -27.65
N VAL A 390 -29.25 -3.68 -28.22
CA VAL A 390 -29.33 -3.17 -29.59
C VAL A 390 -28.16 -3.72 -30.41
N LEU A 391 -28.44 -4.14 -31.65
CA LEU A 391 -27.42 -4.58 -32.60
C LEU A 391 -26.82 -3.39 -33.33
N TYR A 392 -25.51 -3.25 -33.25
CA TYR A 392 -24.73 -2.22 -33.94
C TYR A 392 -23.91 -2.82 -35.07
N ALA A 393 -23.82 -2.11 -36.19
CA ALA A 393 -22.88 -2.47 -37.25
C ALA A 393 -21.44 -2.27 -36.76
N SER A 394 -20.59 -3.27 -36.98
CA SER A 394 -19.15 -3.18 -36.74
C SER A 394 -18.38 -3.68 -37.97
N PRO A 395 -17.06 -3.47 -38.04
CA PRO A 395 -16.20 -4.06 -39.08
C PRO A 395 -16.29 -5.60 -39.19
N ARG A 396 -16.89 -6.27 -38.21
CA ARG A 396 -16.96 -7.74 -38.10
C ARG A 396 -18.38 -8.29 -38.20
N GLY A 397 -19.35 -7.42 -38.52
CA GLY A 397 -20.76 -7.74 -38.54
C GLY A 397 -21.53 -7.14 -37.37
N PRO A 398 -22.83 -7.46 -37.23
CA PRO A 398 -23.66 -6.93 -36.15
C PRO A 398 -23.23 -7.43 -34.76
N VAL A 399 -23.07 -6.51 -33.80
CA VAL A 399 -22.63 -6.80 -32.42
C VAL A 399 -23.67 -6.26 -31.42
N PRO A 400 -24.09 -7.02 -30.40
CA PRO A 400 -25.04 -6.57 -29.38
C PRO A 400 -24.39 -5.68 -28.31
N TYR A 401 -25.04 -4.55 -28.01
CA TYR A 401 -24.66 -3.63 -26.92
C TYR A 401 -25.87 -3.33 -26.04
N VAL A 402 -25.63 -3.14 -24.74
CA VAL A 402 -26.67 -2.80 -23.77
C VAL A 402 -26.87 -1.29 -23.78
N ASP A 403 -27.65 -0.83 -24.75
CA ASP A 403 -27.94 0.57 -25.00
C ASP A 403 -29.33 0.94 -24.48
N MET A 404 -29.59 2.22 -24.28
CA MET A 404 -30.89 2.70 -23.81
C MET A 404 -31.56 3.63 -24.81
N VAL A 405 -32.90 3.59 -24.85
CA VAL A 405 -33.68 4.42 -25.77
C VAL A 405 -33.64 5.90 -25.42
N GLY A 406 -33.58 6.23 -24.12
CA GLY A 406 -33.55 7.60 -23.61
C GLY A 406 -32.14 8.19 -23.46
N GLU A 407 -32.08 9.44 -23.03
CA GLU A 407 -30.84 10.20 -22.79
C GLU A 407 -30.61 10.47 -21.30
N ILE A 408 -29.40 10.92 -20.95
CA ILE A 408 -29.06 11.41 -19.61
C ILE A 408 -28.82 12.91 -19.72
N VAL A 409 -29.69 13.71 -19.10
CA VAL A 409 -29.61 15.18 -19.10
C VAL A 409 -29.65 15.68 -17.65
N ASN A 410 -28.66 16.47 -17.26
CA ASN A 410 -28.53 17.03 -15.91
C ASN A 410 -28.66 15.97 -14.79
N ASP A 411 -27.93 14.87 -14.91
CA ASP A 411 -27.91 13.76 -13.96
C ASP A 411 -29.29 13.04 -13.81
N ARG A 412 -30.18 13.19 -14.80
CA ARG A 412 -31.50 12.54 -14.86
C ARG A 412 -31.69 11.79 -16.18
N GLU A 413 -32.28 10.61 -16.10
CA GLU A 413 -32.80 9.91 -17.26
C GLU A 413 -34.03 10.63 -17.86
N THR A 414 -33.98 10.87 -19.18
CA THR A 414 -35.09 11.47 -19.95
C THR A 414 -35.51 10.52 -21.06
N ASP A 415 -36.82 10.31 -21.22
CA ASP A 415 -37.42 9.42 -22.23
C ASP A 415 -36.97 7.95 -22.14
N THR A 416 -36.59 7.48 -20.95
CA THR A 416 -36.20 6.09 -20.69
C THR A 416 -37.38 5.20 -20.31
N SER A 417 -37.26 3.91 -20.60
CA SER A 417 -38.18 2.91 -20.06
C SER A 417 -37.94 2.68 -18.56
N GLN A 418 -38.99 2.27 -17.85
CA GLN A 418 -38.89 1.90 -16.43
C GLN A 418 -37.87 0.78 -16.20
N ALA A 419 -37.80 -0.19 -17.12
CA ALA A 419 -36.83 -1.28 -17.06
C ALA A 419 -35.38 -0.75 -17.12
N GLU A 420 -35.06 0.15 -18.04
CA GLU A 420 -33.73 0.76 -18.16
C GLU A 420 -33.36 1.55 -16.91
N THR A 421 -34.28 2.37 -16.39
CA THR A 421 -34.07 3.15 -15.16
C THR A 421 -33.77 2.22 -13.98
N TRP A 422 -34.56 1.16 -13.80
CA TRP A 422 -34.34 0.18 -12.75
C TRP A 422 -33.00 -0.57 -12.92
N LEU A 423 -32.69 -1.01 -14.14
CA LEU A 423 -31.44 -1.73 -14.45
C LEU A 423 -30.21 -0.86 -14.23
N ARG A 424 -30.31 0.47 -14.38
CA ARG A 424 -29.25 1.43 -14.07
C ARG A 424 -29.15 1.75 -12.59
N ALA A 425 -30.26 1.71 -11.85
CA ALA A 425 -30.32 2.06 -10.43
C ALA A 425 -30.05 0.89 -9.47
N ASN A 426 -30.45 -0.36 -9.79
CA ASN A 426 -30.33 -1.51 -8.86
C ASN A 426 -29.28 -2.59 -9.21
N SER A 427 -28.43 -3.01 -8.28
CA SER A 427 -28.36 -2.53 -6.89
C SER A 427 -27.72 -1.13 -6.77
N HIS A 428 -28.08 -0.40 -5.72
CA HIS A 428 -27.48 0.86 -5.29
C HIS A 428 -26.95 0.74 -3.86
N ARG A 429 -26.02 1.62 -3.48
CA ARG A 429 -25.49 1.66 -2.11
C ARG A 429 -26.51 2.21 -1.13
N LEU A 430 -26.50 1.69 0.09
CA LEU A 430 -27.45 2.02 1.15
C LEU A 430 -26.83 2.99 2.19
N ASP A 431 -27.58 4.00 2.62
CA ASP A 431 -27.29 4.70 3.88
C ASP A 431 -27.76 3.84 5.07
N LEU A 432 -26.81 3.39 5.88
CA LEU A 432 -27.04 2.42 6.95
C LEU A 432 -27.76 3.03 8.16
N GLY A 433 -27.76 4.36 8.28
CA GLY A 433 -28.44 5.07 9.35
C GLY A 433 -27.79 6.39 9.71
N ARG A 434 -28.61 7.28 10.27
CA ARG A 434 -28.20 8.61 10.71
C ARG A 434 -28.06 8.69 12.22
N ILE A 435 -26.86 8.99 12.72
CA ILE A 435 -26.56 9.08 14.15
C ILE A 435 -26.35 10.54 14.52
N GLY A 436 -27.25 11.14 15.30
CA GLY A 436 -27.22 12.58 15.59
C GLY A 436 -27.76 12.93 16.97
N PHE A 437 -27.46 14.14 17.45
CA PHE A 437 -28.03 14.64 18.70
C PHE A 437 -29.49 15.05 18.53
N HIS A 438 -30.26 14.79 19.58
CA HIS A 438 -31.63 15.26 19.76
C HIS A 438 -31.75 15.96 21.12
N TRP A 439 -32.73 16.86 21.23
CA TRP A 439 -33.04 17.58 22.46
C TRP A 439 -34.38 17.12 23.01
N LEU A 440 -34.38 16.65 24.25
CA LEU A 440 -35.58 16.27 25.01
C LEU A 440 -35.98 17.42 25.94
N GLU A 441 -37.10 18.06 25.65
CA GLU A 441 -37.66 19.11 26.49
C GLU A 441 -39.12 18.80 26.83
N ASN A 442 -39.44 18.75 28.13
CA ASN A 442 -40.78 18.45 28.63
C ASN A 442 -41.40 17.15 28.06
N GLY A 443 -40.56 16.14 27.78
CA GLY A 443 -40.97 14.86 27.20
C GLY A 443 -41.19 14.88 25.69
N THR A 444 -40.91 16.00 25.01
CA THR A 444 -40.90 16.10 23.55
C THR A 444 -39.46 16.06 23.05
N GLU A 445 -39.18 15.10 22.19
CA GLU A 445 -37.88 14.95 21.52
C GLU A 445 -37.92 15.68 20.17
N ARG A 446 -36.87 16.45 19.87
CA ARG A 446 -36.70 17.12 18.56
C ARG A 446 -35.27 17.02 18.06
N PRO A 447 -35.04 17.03 16.74
CA PRO A 447 -33.70 17.18 16.19
C PRO A 447 -33.11 18.56 16.55
N LEU A 448 -31.78 18.66 16.54
CA LEU A 448 -31.07 19.93 16.64
C LEU A 448 -31.13 20.70 15.33
N THR A 449 -30.98 22.02 15.44
CA THR A 449 -30.83 22.95 14.33
C THR A 449 -29.53 23.73 14.47
N THR A 450 -29.09 24.40 13.41
CA THR A 450 -27.87 25.23 13.44
C THR A 450 -27.95 26.37 14.46
N ALA A 451 -29.16 26.80 14.85
CA ALA A 451 -29.37 27.83 15.86
C ALA A 451 -29.25 27.31 17.31
N ASP A 452 -29.18 25.99 17.51
CA ASP A 452 -29.04 25.39 18.84
C ASP A 452 -27.58 25.26 19.29
N ILE A 453 -26.61 25.39 18.37
CA ILE A 453 -25.19 25.19 18.64
C ILE A 453 -24.38 26.48 18.47
N ASP A 454 -23.48 26.74 19.42
CA ASP A 454 -22.55 27.87 19.44
C ASP A 454 -21.13 27.40 19.78
N ASP A 455 -20.14 28.30 19.70
CA ASP A 455 -18.75 28.07 20.13
C ASP A 455 -18.12 26.78 19.57
N THR A 456 -18.27 26.54 18.27
CA THR A 456 -17.85 25.30 17.62
C THR A 456 -16.36 25.25 17.32
N GLU A 457 -15.75 24.09 17.59
CA GLU A 457 -14.40 23.73 17.16
C GLU A 457 -14.36 22.22 16.89
N GLN A 458 -13.96 21.82 15.68
CA GLN A 458 -13.75 20.44 15.31
C GLN A 458 -12.31 20.25 14.82
N THR A 459 -11.66 19.18 15.28
CA THR A 459 -10.35 18.76 14.79
C THR A 459 -10.39 17.28 14.41
N LEU A 460 -10.04 16.95 13.17
CA LEU A 460 -9.66 15.60 12.76
C LEU A 460 -8.13 15.50 12.94
N ASP A 461 -7.69 14.70 13.92
CA ASP A 461 -6.28 14.35 14.06
C ASP A 461 -5.96 13.17 13.13
N LEU A 462 -5.31 13.47 12.01
CA LEU A 462 -4.96 12.49 10.98
C LEU A 462 -4.01 11.43 11.53
N TRP A 463 -3.16 11.76 12.49
CA TRP A 463 -2.20 10.81 13.06
C TRP A 463 -2.89 9.70 13.87
N THR A 464 -4.03 9.99 14.48
CA THR A 464 -4.79 9.01 15.28
C THR A 464 -6.09 8.58 14.62
N GLY A 465 -6.55 9.27 13.57
CA GLY A 465 -7.86 9.10 12.95
C GLY A 465 -9.02 9.32 13.93
N VAL A 466 -8.86 10.27 14.84
CA VAL A 466 -9.88 10.62 15.84
C VAL A 466 -10.36 12.04 15.57
N VAL A 467 -11.68 12.21 15.57
CA VAL A 467 -12.32 13.52 15.52
C VAL A 467 -12.68 13.95 16.93
N THR A 468 -12.28 15.16 17.31
CA THR A 468 -12.75 15.83 18.53
C THR A 468 -13.56 17.05 18.14
N SER A 469 -14.82 17.07 18.55
CA SER A 469 -15.73 18.21 18.38
C SER A 469 -16.05 18.84 19.73
N ARG A 470 -16.04 20.17 19.78
CA ARG A 470 -16.41 20.99 20.94
C ARG A 470 -17.43 22.02 20.48
N PHE A 471 -18.49 22.19 21.27
CA PHE A 471 -19.52 23.20 21.02
C PHE A 471 -20.31 23.45 22.30
N ALA A 472 -21.18 24.45 22.29
CA ALA A 472 -22.13 24.71 23.36
C ALA A 472 -23.56 24.49 22.87
N ILE A 473 -24.41 23.91 23.73
CA ILE A 473 -25.87 23.81 23.51
C ILE A 473 -26.62 24.26 24.76
N ALA A 474 -27.55 25.20 24.59
CA ALA A 474 -28.30 25.81 25.69
C ALA A 474 -27.38 26.28 26.86
N GLY A 475 -26.19 26.80 26.54
CA GLY A 475 -25.18 27.26 27.50
C GLY A 475 -24.34 26.15 28.15
N HIS A 476 -24.54 24.87 27.81
CA HIS A 476 -23.74 23.76 28.32
C HIS A 476 -22.64 23.39 27.32
N PRO A 477 -21.38 23.26 27.76
CA PRO A 477 -20.31 22.79 26.89
C PRO A 477 -20.46 21.29 26.58
N VAL A 478 -20.20 20.91 25.36
CA VAL A 478 -20.21 19.53 24.85
C VAL A 478 -18.85 19.25 24.24
N THR A 479 -18.24 18.13 24.61
CA THR A 479 -17.10 17.55 23.89
C THR A 479 -17.48 16.17 23.38
N VAL A 480 -17.23 15.92 22.09
CA VAL A 480 -17.53 14.65 21.43
C VAL A 480 -16.25 14.10 20.84
N THR A 481 -15.97 12.84 21.12
CA THR A 481 -14.90 12.08 20.47
C THR A 481 -15.52 11.02 19.58
N THR A 482 -15.13 11.00 18.31
CA THR A 482 -15.63 10.08 17.28
C THR A 482 -14.46 9.40 16.58
N ALA A 483 -14.50 8.08 16.44
CA ALA A 483 -13.45 7.29 15.80
C ALA A 483 -14.02 6.03 15.15
N CYS A 484 -13.37 5.51 14.10
CA CYS A 484 -13.75 4.24 13.48
C CYS A 484 -12.76 3.14 13.86
N HIS A 485 -13.26 1.93 14.12
CA HIS A 485 -12.39 0.78 14.34
C HIS A 485 -11.71 0.35 13.03
N PRO A 486 -10.40 0.04 13.03
CA PRO A 486 -9.67 -0.29 11.79
C PRO A 486 -10.14 -1.60 11.14
N ASP A 487 -10.51 -2.60 11.93
CA ASP A 487 -10.86 -3.94 11.40
C ASP A 487 -12.36 -4.28 11.48
N ARG A 488 -13.19 -3.37 11.99
CA ARG A 488 -14.62 -3.60 12.23
C ARG A 488 -15.39 -2.37 11.79
N ASP A 489 -16.58 -2.58 11.25
CA ASP A 489 -17.45 -1.49 10.82
C ASP A 489 -18.18 -0.93 12.05
N GLU A 490 -17.40 -0.34 12.94
CA GLU A 490 -17.78 0.06 14.28
C GLU A 490 -17.28 1.47 14.56
N LEU A 491 -18.20 2.32 15.00
CA LEU A 491 -17.99 3.71 15.38
C LEU A 491 -17.91 3.84 16.90
N ALA A 492 -16.91 4.54 17.41
CA ALA A 492 -16.85 5.04 18.78
C ALA A 492 -17.58 6.38 18.88
N VAL A 493 -18.39 6.55 19.91
CA VAL A 493 -18.93 7.86 20.28
C VAL A 493 -18.80 8.05 21.79
N ARG A 494 -18.07 9.08 22.19
CA ARG A 494 -17.97 9.51 23.58
C ARG A 494 -18.37 10.98 23.70
N VAL A 495 -19.44 11.23 24.45
CA VAL A 495 -19.99 12.57 24.70
C VAL A 495 -19.74 12.95 26.16
N GLU A 496 -19.05 14.05 26.38
CA GLU A 496 -18.78 14.61 27.70
C GLU A 496 -19.48 15.97 27.81
N SER A 497 -20.59 16.02 28.55
CA SER A 497 -21.37 17.24 28.71
C SER A 497 -22.36 17.19 29.88
N PRO A 498 -22.51 18.27 30.67
CA PRO A 498 -23.65 18.44 31.56
C PRO A 498 -25.01 18.48 30.83
N ALA A 499 -25.03 18.75 29.52
CA ALA A 499 -26.25 18.78 28.71
C ALA A 499 -26.98 17.44 28.68
N LEU A 500 -26.26 16.32 28.86
CA LEU A 500 -26.84 14.98 28.96
C LEU A 500 -27.86 14.87 30.10
N ALA A 501 -27.61 15.54 31.23
CA ALA A 501 -28.56 15.63 32.34
C ALA A 501 -29.68 16.66 32.10
N ALA A 502 -29.50 17.57 31.14
CA ALA A 502 -30.44 18.63 30.81
C ALA A 502 -31.43 18.26 29.68
N GLY A 503 -31.19 17.18 28.95
CA GLY A 503 -32.06 16.71 27.87
C GLY A 503 -31.34 16.33 26.57
N LEU A 504 -30.00 16.44 26.49
CA LEU A 504 -29.25 16.00 25.31
C LEU A 504 -29.23 14.46 25.24
N VAL A 505 -29.68 13.91 24.12
CA VAL A 505 -29.68 12.47 23.83
C VAL A 505 -29.14 12.20 22.43
N VAL A 506 -28.79 10.95 22.11
CA VAL A 506 -28.37 10.56 20.76
C VAL A 506 -29.46 9.74 20.10
N GLY A 507 -29.90 10.15 18.92
CA GLY A 507 -30.83 9.42 18.08
C GLY A 507 -30.11 8.61 16.99
N ILE A 508 -30.67 7.46 16.63
CA ILE A 508 -30.32 6.74 15.40
C ILE A 508 -31.57 6.59 14.55
N GLY A 509 -31.59 7.26 13.41
CA GLY A 509 -32.64 7.16 12.40
C GLY A 509 -32.24 6.25 11.25
N PHE A 510 -33.23 5.60 10.66
CA PHE A 510 -33.02 4.56 9.69
C PHE A 510 -33.87 4.78 8.43
N PRO A 511 -33.24 5.01 7.26
CA PRO A 511 -33.98 5.23 6.01
C PRO A 511 -34.26 3.92 5.25
N TYR A 512 -35.17 3.99 4.28
CA TYR A 512 -35.26 3.01 3.19
C TYR A 512 -34.16 3.31 2.13
N GLY A 513 -33.95 2.39 1.18
CA GLY A 513 -32.97 2.60 0.11
C GLY A 513 -33.47 3.62 -0.94
N SER A 514 -32.56 4.43 -1.47
CA SER A 514 -32.89 5.42 -2.50
C SER A 514 -32.20 5.08 -3.82
N GLU A 515 -33.00 4.98 -4.87
CA GLU A 515 -32.50 4.90 -6.23
C GLU A 515 -31.99 6.25 -6.73
N ALA A 516 -31.98 7.36 -5.95
CA ALA A 516 -31.62 8.70 -6.43
C ALA A 516 -30.14 8.84 -6.85
N TRP A 517 -29.82 9.84 -7.70
CA TRP A 517 -28.49 9.96 -8.30
C TRP A 517 -27.44 10.41 -7.28
N HIS A 518 -27.84 11.28 -6.34
CA HIS A 518 -27.02 11.91 -5.31
C HIS A 518 -27.35 11.46 -3.88
N ASP A 519 -28.37 10.61 -3.68
CA ASP A 519 -28.93 10.30 -2.35
C ASP A 519 -29.07 8.78 -2.17
N ALA A 520 -28.69 8.29 -1.00
CA ALA A 520 -28.71 6.89 -0.62
C ALA A 520 -29.85 6.55 0.36
N ALA A 521 -30.61 7.57 0.80
CA ALA A 521 -31.60 7.45 1.86
C ALA A 521 -32.99 7.92 1.39
N ASP A 522 -34.01 7.05 1.48
CA ASP A 522 -35.42 7.45 1.36
C ASP A 522 -36.08 7.48 2.74
N TRP A 523 -36.43 8.67 3.21
CA TRP A 523 -37.13 8.89 4.48
C TRP A 523 -38.66 8.94 4.33
N ASN A 524 -39.19 8.86 3.11
CA ASN A 524 -40.61 9.04 2.81
C ASN A 524 -41.38 7.71 2.66
N SER A 525 -40.67 6.57 2.78
CA SER A 525 -41.23 5.22 2.63
C SER A 525 -41.14 4.38 3.92
N PRO A 526 -41.62 4.85 5.08
CA PRO A 526 -41.46 4.13 6.36
C PRO A 526 -42.17 2.77 6.38
N GLU A 527 -43.21 2.57 5.57
CA GLU A 527 -43.91 1.27 5.55
C GLU A 527 -43.21 0.22 4.66
N ALA A 528 -42.14 0.59 3.95
CA ALA A 528 -41.41 -0.30 3.03
C ALA A 528 -40.30 -1.11 3.71
N HIS A 529 -40.03 -0.87 4.99
CA HIS A 529 -38.97 -1.54 5.73
C HIS A 529 -39.33 -1.73 7.19
N THR A 530 -38.53 -2.53 7.90
CA THR A 530 -38.73 -2.78 9.33
C THR A 530 -37.47 -2.52 10.14
N THR A 531 -37.68 -2.17 11.40
CA THR A 531 -36.63 -1.99 12.40
C THR A 531 -37.14 -2.57 13.71
N SER A 532 -36.39 -3.50 14.29
CA SER A 532 -36.77 -4.11 15.56
C SER A 532 -35.58 -4.17 16.52
N LEU A 533 -35.74 -3.53 17.68
CA LEU A 533 -34.77 -3.56 18.76
C LEU A 533 -34.94 -4.83 19.62
N GLY A 534 -33.87 -5.62 19.72
CA GLY A 534 -33.80 -6.77 20.62
C GLY A 534 -33.61 -6.37 22.10
N ALA A 535 -33.83 -7.33 23.01
CA ALA A 535 -33.57 -7.12 24.43
C ALA A 535 -32.05 -6.92 24.70
N PRO A 536 -31.65 -6.13 25.72
CA PRO A 536 -30.25 -5.96 26.06
C PRO A 536 -29.62 -7.27 26.55
N GLU A 537 -28.42 -7.56 26.06
CA GLU A 537 -27.61 -8.70 26.45
C GLU A 537 -26.26 -8.24 27.04
N ALA A 538 -25.54 -9.15 27.70
CA ALA A 538 -24.17 -8.87 28.11
C ALA A 538 -23.27 -8.84 26.87
N SER A 539 -22.43 -7.81 26.74
CA SER A 539 -21.50 -7.73 25.63
C SER A 539 -20.43 -8.81 25.73
N VAL A 540 -20.24 -9.54 24.63
CA VAL A 540 -19.12 -10.50 24.47
C VAL A 540 -17.82 -9.77 24.16
N THR A 541 -17.91 -8.67 23.40
CA THR A 541 -16.74 -7.89 22.96
C THR A 541 -16.16 -7.02 24.07
N TYR A 542 -17.03 -6.44 24.91
CA TYR A 542 -16.63 -5.49 25.96
C TYR A 542 -17.15 -5.94 27.32
N PRO A 543 -16.33 -6.63 28.13
CA PRO A 543 -16.74 -7.14 29.43
C PRO A 543 -17.33 -6.03 30.33
N GLY A 544 -18.50 -6.30 30.92
CA GLY A 544 -19.20 -5.36 31.80
C GLY A 544 -20.12 -4.35 31.08
N ALA A 545 -20.06 -4.28 29.74
CA ALA A 545 -21.02 -3.52 28.95
C ALA A 545 -22.27 -4.33 28.61
N ARG A 546 -23.34 -3.62 28.26
CA ARG A 546 -24.54 -4.19 27.64
C ARG A 546 -24.53 -3.91 26.14
N ALA A 547 -25.08 -4.84 25.37
CA ALA A 547 -25.25 -4.72 23.93
C ALA A 547 -26.73 -4.80 23.57
N TRP A 548 -27.17 -3.93 22.68
CA TRP A 548 -28.49 -3.92 22.07
C TRP A 548 -28.32 -4.17 20.58
N THR A 549 -29.01 -5.18 20.05
CA THR A 549 -28.97 -5.50 18.62
C THR A 549 -30.29 -5.09 17.98
N THR A 550 -30.21 -4.24 16.98
CA THR A 550 -31.33 -3.83 16.15
C THR A 550 -31.26 -4.57 14.83
N HIS A 551 -32.36 -5.20 14.41
CA HIS A 551 -32.47 -5.90 13.14
C HIS A 551 -33.15 -4.98 12.11
N ARG A 552 -32.53 -4.86 10.94
CA ARG A 552 -32.99 -4.07 9.79
C ARG A 552 -33.29 -5.00 8.63
N GLU A 553 -34.46 -4.81 8.03
CA GLU A 553 -34.90 -5.55 6.84
C GLU A 553 -35.59 -4.58 5.87
N LEU A 554 -35.05 -4.50 4.66
CA LEU A 554 -35.54 -3.72 3.52
C LEU A 554 -35.57 -4.69 2.33
N ASP A 555 -36.73 -5.28 2.03
CA ASP A 555 -36.85 -6.30 0.97
C ASP A 555 -35.85 -7.46 1.12
N GLU A 556 -34.88 -7.59 0.21
CA GLU A 556 -33.81 -8.59 0.27
C GLU A 556 -32.54 -8.09 0.96
N SER A 557 -32.52 -6.85 1.47
CA SER A 557 -31.41 -6.29 2.23
C SER A 557 -31.63 -6.47 3.73
N ARG A 558 -30.70 -7.17 4.40
CA ARG A 558 -30.77 -7.44 5.84
C ARG A 558 -29.45 -7.13 6.52
N TYR A 559 -29.50 -6.35 7.61
CA TYR A 559 -28.32 -6.05 8.44
C TYR A 559 -28.70 -5.80 9.90
N GLN A 560 -27.69 -5.75 10.75
CA GLN A 560 -27.85 -5.49 12.18
C GLN A 560 -27.06 -4.24 12.58
N VAL A 561 -27.60 -3.50 13.53
CA VAL A 561 -26.92 -2.39 14.19
C VAL A 561 -26.80 -2.73 15.66
N ARG A 562 -25.57 -2.85 16.16
CA ARG A 562 -25.28 -3.23 17.55
C ARG A 562 -24.71 -2.05 18.31
N ILE A 563 -25.47 -1.56 19.29
CA ILE A 563 -25.07 -0.49 20.20
C ILE A 563 -24.53 -1.13 21.48
N THR A 564 -23.32 -0.77 21.89
CA THR A 564 -22.69 -1.32 23.09
C THR A 564 -22.18 -0.23 24.02
N GLY A 565 -22.54 -0.28 25.29
CA GLY A 565 -22.14 0.73 26.27
C GLY A 565 -22.37 0.33 27.72
N GLN A 566 -21.86 1.17 28.61
CA GLN A 566 -22.09 1.06 30.05
C GLN A 566 -23.01 2.18 30.52
N GLN A 567 -23.85 1.91 31.53
CA GLN A 567 -24.71 2.92 32.17
C GLN A 567 -25.59 3.72 31.18
N LEU A 568 -26.02 3.08 30.09
CA LEU A 568 -26.96 3.66 29.13
C LEU A 568 -28.18 2.75 28.92
N SER A 569 -29.23 3.33 28.36
CA SER A 569 -30.38 2.62 27.81
C SER A 569 -30.55 2.97 26.33
N VAL A 570 -31.02 1.97 25.58
CA VAL A 570 -31.46 2.15 24.19
C VAL A 570 -32.95 1.81 24.14
N GLU A 571 -33.74 2.71 23.57
CA GLU A 571 -35.19 2.56 23.37
C GLU A 571 -35.52 2.78 21.90
N GLN A 572 -36.46 1.99 21.36
CA GLN A 572 -37.06 2.26 20.06
C GLN A 572 -38.26 3.19 20.26
N THR A 573 -38.10 4.47 19.91
CA THR A 573 -39.07 5.55 20.20
C THR A 573 -40.09 5.73 19.10
N ASP A 574 -39.77 5.29 17.88
CA ASP A 574 -40.65 5.27 16.71
C ASP A 574 -40.34 4.04 15.83
N GLN A 575 -41.08 3.86 14.73
CA GLN A 575 -40.93 2.72 13.80
C GLN A 575 -39.49 2.52 13.35
N HIS A 576 -38.77 3.61 13.05
CA HIS A 576 -37.40 3.61 12.53
C HIS A 576 -36.43 4.53 13.30
N MET A 577 -36.74 4.82 14.56
CA MET A 577 -35.94 5.68 15.42
C MET A 577 -35.56 4.97 16.72
N LEU A 578 -34.27 5.01 17.05
CA LEU A 578 -33.74 4.62 18.35
C LEU A 578 -33.27 5.86 19.11
N ARG A 579 -33.43 5.85 20.43
CA ARG A 579 -32.84 6.82 21.36
C ARG A 579 -31.84 6.13 22.29
N ILE A 580 -30.68 6.75 22.44
CA ILE A 580 -29.61 6.38 23.37
C ILE A 580 -29.52 7.48 24.43
N GLU A 581 -29.67 7.11 25.69
CA GLU A 581 -29.61 8.03 26.83
C GLU A 581 -28.91 7.40 28.05
N PRO A 582 -28.33 8.21 28.96
CA PRO A 582 -27.78 7.70 30.21
C PRO A 582 -28.85 7.01 31.07
N SER A 583 -28.53 5.86 31.67
CA SER A 583 -29.47 5.09 32.50
C SER A 583 -29.28 5.34 34.01
N GLY A 584 -30.38 5.56 34.76
CA GLY A 584 -30.42 5.50 36.24
C GLY A 584 -30.30 6.85 36.99
N THR A 585 -30.53 6.84 38.31
CA THR A 585 -30.21 7.99 39.20
C THR A 585 -28.71 8.05 39.43
N VAL A 586 -28.02 8.60 38.42
CA VAL A 586 -26.57 8.67 38.35
C VAL A 586 -26.08 9.90 39.13
N SER A 587 -24.92 9.80 39.80
CA SER A 587 -24.24 10.97 40.40
C SER A 587 -24.06 12.07 39.34
N PRO A 588 -24.16 13.37 39.66
CA PRO A 588 -24.01 14.46 38.69
C PRO A 588 -22.73 14.37 37.83
N ALA A 589 -21.68 13.72 38.33
CA ALA A 589 -20.40 13.52 37.63
C ALA A 589 -20.37 12.35 36.63
N SER A 590 -21.32 11.40 36.73
CA SER A 590 -21.45 10.27 35.78
C SER A 590 -22.63 10.47 34.83
N ALA A 591 -23.55 11.39 35.13
CA ALA A 591 -24.57 11.86 34.18
C ALA A 591 -23.99 12.80 33.10
N SER A 592 -22.69 13.12 33.19
CA SER A 592 -21.99 14.00 32.26
C SER A 592 -21.18 13.27 31.20
N VAL A 593 -21.25 11.93 31.13
CA VAL A 593 -20.56 11.14 30.10
C VAL A 593 -21.52 10.10 29.52
N LEU A 594 -21.61 10.05 28.20
CA LEU A 594 -22.27 8.99 27.44
C LEU A 594 -21.23 8.34 26.52
N ASP A 595 -20.92 7.07 26.76
CA ASP A 595 -19.84 6.33 26.10
C ASP A 595 -20.39 5.03 25.51
N PHE A 596 -20.30 4.90 24.19
CA PHE A 596 -20.79 3.73 23.47
C PHE A 596 -20.08 3.52 22.14
N SER A 597 -20.21 2.30 21.61
CA SER A 597 -19.89 1.98 20.23
C SER A 597 -21.12 1.55 19.44
N VAL A 598 -21.12 1.78 18.13
CA VAL A 598 -22.16 1.37 17.19
C VAL A 598 -21.52 0.57 16.06
N ALA A 599 -21.80 -0.74 16.01
CA ALA A 599 -21.32 -1.62 14.95
C ALA A 599 -22.43 -1.91 13.94
N PHE A 600 -22.10 -1.80 12.65
CA PHE A 600 -22.96 -2.20 11.53
C PHE A 600 -22.49 -3.56 11.02
N LEU A 601 -23.41 -4.52 10.92
CA LEU A 601 -23.09 -5.91 10.61
C LEU A 601 -23.99 -6.39 9.48
N SER A 602 -23.40 -6.79 8.35
CA SER A 602 -24.15 -7.48 7.30
C SER A 602 -24.73 -8.80 7.82
N SER A 603 -25.92 -9.16 7.35
CA SER A 603 -26.46 -10.52 7.54
C SER A 603 -25.81 -11.54 6.59
N GLY A 604 -25.10 -11.07 5.56
CA GLY A 604 -24.36 -11.90 4.61
C GLY A 604 -25.25 -12.63 3.60
N ASP A 605 -26.49 -12.17 3.42
CA ASP A 605 -27.49 -12.73 2.52
C ASP A 605 -28.30 -11.65 1.78
N GLY A 606 -28.94 -12.07 0.69
CA GLY A 606 -29.71 -11.19 -0.20
C GLY A 606 -28.84 -10.13 -0.87
N ASP A 607 -29.28 -8.88 -0.85
CA ASP A 607 -28.52 -7.76 -1.46
C ASP A 607 -27.32 -7.34 -0.60
N CYS A 608 -27.39 -7.50 0.73
CA CYS A 608 -26.30 -7.16 1.63
C CYS A 608 -25.21 -8.24 1.58
N LEU A 609 -24.07 -7.90 0.98
CA LEU A 609 -22.96 -8.84 0.78
C LEU A 609 -22.34 -9.24 2.13
N PRO A 610 -21.63 -10.37 2.22
CA PRO A 610 -20.69 -10.58 3.32
C PRO A 610 -19.65 -9.45 3.35
N ARG A 611 -19.27 -8.99 4.54
CA ARG A 611 -18.17 -8.02 4.69
C ARG A 611 -16.89 -8.61 4.09
N GLY A 612 -16.14 -7.79 3.35
CA GLY A 612 -14.86 -8.20 2.77
C GLY A 612 -13.83 -8.61 3.82
N ASP A 613 -13.00 -9.58 3.47
CA ASP A 613 -11.85 -9.97 4.28
C ASP A 613 -10.60 -9.18 3.82
N HIS A 614 -10.13 -8.28 4.69
CA HIS A 614 -8.88 -7.53 4.48
C HIS A 614 -7.65 -8.29 5.00
N SER A 615 -7.82 -9.43 5.68
CA SER A 615 -6.76 -10.16 6.40
C SER A 615 -5.84 -11.02 5.52
N ALA A 616 -5.82 -10.79 4.20
CA ALA A 616 -4.84 -11.42 3.31
C ALA A 616 -3.39 -10.90 3.51
N ALA A 617 -3.18 -9.94 4.41
CA ALA A 617 -1.87 -9.53 4.92
C ALA A 617 -1.73 -10.01 6.37
N ASP A 618 -1.22 -11.24 6.55
CA ASP A 618 -1.07 -11.98 7.82
C ASP A 618 -2.35 -12.13 8.66
N PRO A 619 -2.65 -13.33 9.21
CA PRO A 619 -3.71 -13.43 10.20
C PRO A 619 -3.31 -12.52 11.36
N ALA A 620 -4.15 -11.52 11.63
CA ALA A 620 -4.05 -10.73 12.86
C ALA A 620 -3.77 -11.70 14.02
N PRO A 621 -2.82 -11.41 14.92
CA PRO A 621 -2.62 -12.23 16.09
C PRO A 621 -3.98 -12.38 16.75
N ASP A 622 -4.43 -13.64 16.83
CA ASP A 622 -5.70 -14.08 17.42
C ASP A 622 -6.17 -13.08 18.47
N ALA A 623 -7.35 -12.48 18.29
CA ALA A 623 -7.93 -11.48 19.21
C ALA A 623 -8.03 -11.99 20.68
N ARG A 624 -7.72 -13.27 20.91
CA ARG A 624 -7.54 -13.91 22.22
C ARG A 624 -6.16 -13.67 22.87
N ARG A 625 -5.17 -13.08 22.20
CA ARG A 625 -3.80 -12.85 22.72
C ARG A 625 -3.49 -11.43 23.20
N HIS A 626 -4.48 -10.53 23.29
CA HIS A 626 -4.35 -9.25 24.02
C HIS A 626 -5.04 -9.22 25.39
N ALA A 627 -5.27 -10.40 25.98
CA ALA A 627 -5.38 -10.54 27.42
C ALA A 627 -4.01 -10.97 27.98
N GLY A 628 -3.03 -10.07 28.01
CA GLY A 628 -1.69 -10.44 28.50
C GLY A 628 -0.63 -9.35 28.48
N GLY A 629 -0.78 -8.36 29.37
CA GLY A 629 0.34 -7.55 29.87
C GLY A 629 0.18 -6.05 29.71
N GLY A 630 -0.20 -5.34 30.79
CA GLY A 630 0.22 -3.94 30.92
C GLY A 630 -0.65 -2.93 31.67
N SER A 631 -1.90 -3.19 32.08
CA SER A 631 -2.58 -2.49 33.19
C SER A 631 -3.92 -3.19 33.43
N GLY A 632 -4.35 -3.40 34.67
CA GLY A 632 -5.64 -4.04 34.97
C GLY A 632 -6.87 -3.18 34.62
N VAL A 633 -6.79 -2.27 33.64
CA VAL A 633 -7.84 -1.32 33.27
C VAL A 633 -8.63 -1.87 32.08
N VAL A 634 -9.90 -2.19 32.29
CA VAL A 634 -10.84 -2.53 31.22
C VAL A 634 -11.33 -1.21 30.62
N LEU A 635 -11.03 -0.98 29.33
CA LEU A 635 -11.50 0.21 28.60
C LEU A 635 -13.02 0.16 28.36
N SER A 636 -13.65 1.32 28.30
CA SER A 636 -15.04 1.44 27.81
C SER A 636 -15.11 1.08 26.31
N PRO A 637 -16.30 0.78 25.76
CA PRO A 637 -16.43 0.48 24.35
C PRO A 637 -15.91 1.61 23.43
N ALA A 638 -16.22 2.88 23.69
CA ALA A 638 -15.74 3.96 22.84
C ALA A 638 -14.23 4.16 22.97
N ASP A 639 -13.68 4.13 24.19
CA ASP A 639 -12.24 4.29 24.44
C ASP A 639 -11.43 3.15 23.80
N ALA A 640 -11.97 1.92 23.78
CA ALA A 640 -11.33 0.78 23.13
C ALA A 640 -11.26 0.93 21.60
N VAL A 641 -12.34 1.40 20.96
CA VAL A 641 -12.35 1.67 19.51
C VAL A 641 -11.44 2.85 19.15
N ALA A 642 -11.48 3.94 19.93
CA ALA A 642 -10.60 5.09 19.73
C ALA A 642 -9.11 4.71 19.88
N ALA A 643 -8.79 3.86 20.86
CA ALA A 643 -7.44 3.33 21.04
C ALA A 643 -6.99 2.44 19.85
N ALA A 644 -7.90 1.62 19.30
CA ALA A 644 -7.61 0.82 18.10
C ALA A 644 -7.32 1.71 16.88
N SER A 645 -8.13 2.77 16.67
CA SER A 645 -7.87 3.77 15.62
C SER A 645 -6.50 4.44 15.81
N ALA A 646 -6.22 4.92 17.03
CA ALA A 646 -4.97 5.60 17.37
C ALA A 646 -3.73 4.68 17.30
N ALA A 647 -3.90 3.36 17.29
CA ALA A 647 -2.83 2.39 17.05
C ALA A 647 -2.68 2.02 15.56
N TYR A 648 -3.74 2.17 14.76
CA TYR A 648 -3.73 1.87 13.33
C TYR A 648 -3.07 2.99 12.51
N TRP A 649 -3.54 4.23 12.67
CA TRP A 649 -3.11 5.34 11.82
C TRP A 649 -1.61 5.65 11.86
N PRO A 650 -0.91 5.60 13.02
CA PRO A 650 0.54 5.75 13.02
C PRO A 650 1.25 4.68 12.19
N ARG A 651 0.74 3.44 12.16
CA ARG A 651 1.29 2.37 11.33
C ARG A 651 1.05 2.65 9.84
N PHE A 652 -0.13 3.12 9.46
CA PHE A 652 -0.43 3.54 8.09
C PHE A 652 0.50 4.67 7.62
N TRP A 653 0.69 5.72 8.43
CA TRP A 653 1.53 6.87 8.06
C TRP A 653 3.02 6.54 8.04
N SER A 654 3.43 5.57 8.85
CA SER A 654 4.82 5.09 8.91
C SER A 654 5.10 3.97 7.91
N SER A 655 4.08 3.40 7.26
CA SER A 655 4.24 2.41 6.19
C SER A 655 4.17 3.07 4.80
N GLY A 656 4.86 2.47 3.83
CA GLY A 656 4.87 2.92 2.45
C GLY A 656 5.47 4.32 2.25
N GLY A 657 4.90 5.05 1.30
CA GLY A 657 5.44 6.32 0.81
C GLY A 657 5.15 7.55 1.67
N ALA A 658 6.05 8.55 1.62
CA ALA A 658 5.77 9.94 2.00
C ALA A 658 6.49 10.93 1.09
N ILE A 659 5.95 12.15 1.04
CA ILE A 659 6.55 13.32 0.41
C ILE A 659 6.41 14.48 1.40
N GLU A 660 7.51 15.17 1.68
CA GLU A 660 7.54 16.45 2.41
C GLU A 660 8.13 17.54 1.50
N LEU A 661 7.40 18.64 1.41
CA LEU A 661 7.72 19.83 0.61
C LEU A 661 7.91 21.08 1.47
N ASP A 662 7.69 20.98 2.79
CA ASP A 662 7.72 22.11 3.74
C ASP A 662 9.06 22.88 3.75
N ALA A 663 10.18 22.26 3.40
CA ALA A 663 11.45 22.97 3.29
C ALA A 663 11.50 23.97 2.11
N THR A 664 10.56 23.88 1.16
CA THR A 664 10.48 24.77 0.00
C THR A 664 9.77 26.09 0.35
N ASP A 665 10.45 27.21 0.09
CA ASP A 665 9.90 28.58 0.22
C ASP A 665 9.09 28.99 -1.02
N ASP A 666 8.07 28.19 -1.33
CA ASP A 666 7.09 28.44 -2.40
C ASP A 666 5.69 28.11 -1.86
N ALA A 667 4.74 29.04 -1.98
CA ALA A 667 3.37 28.81 -1.51
C ALA A 667 2.70 27.63 -2.22
N ARG A 668 3.09 27.36 -3.47
CA ARG A 668 2.65 26.19 -4.25
C ARG A 668 3.01 24.88 -3.55
N ALA A 669 4.21 24.80 -2.98
CA ALA A 669 4.69 23.61 -2.27
C ALA A 669 3.86 23.31 -1.03
N LYS A 670 3.48 24.34 -0.26
CA LYS A 670 2.64 24.19 0.95
C LYS A 670 1.24 23.69 0.63
N GLU A 671 0.62 24.27 -0.39
CA GLU A 671 -0.72 23.84 -0.83
C GLU A 671 -0.68 22.43 -1.42
N LEU A 672 0.34 22.10 -2.21
CA LEU A 672 0.49 20.76 -2.76
C LEU A 672 0.70 19.72 -1.65
N GLU A 673 1.55 19.98 -0.65
CA GLU A 673 1.75 19.09 0.50
C GLU A 673 0.43 18.83 1.25
N ARG A 674 -0.37 19.88 1.49
CA ARG A 674 -1.70 19.75 2.11
C ARG A 674 -2.60 18.82 1.29
N ARG A 675 -2.67 19.01 -0.03
CA ARG A 675 -3.48 18.15 -0.91
C ARG A 675 -2.99 16.71 -0.90
N ILE A 676 -1.68 16.49 -0.87
CA ILE A 676 -1.07 15.14 -0.81
C ILE A 676 -1.48 14.42 0.48
N VAL A 677 -1.25 15.04 1.65
CA VAL A 677 -1.51 14.41 2.95
C VAL A 677 -3.00 14.12 3.13
N LEU A 678 -3.87 15.08 2.82
CA LEU A 678 -5.32 14.87 2.94
C LEU A 678 -5.85 13.84 1.95
N SER A 679 -5.33 13.82 0.72
CA SER A 679 -5.75 12.82 -0.27
C SER A 679 -5.40 11.40 0.18
N GLN A 680 -4.23 11.17 0.79
CA GLN A 680 -3.87 9.85 1.31
C GLN A 680 -4.87 9.34 2.36
N TYR A 681 -5.30 10.19 3.29
CA TYR A 681 -6.30 9.84 4.30
C TYR A 681 -7.66 9.55 3.64
N LEU A 682 -8.12 10.45 2.75
CA LEU A 682 -9.42 10.33 2.11
C LEU A 682 -9.53 9.08 1.23
N THR A 683 -8.50 8.75 0.45
CA THR A 683 -8.49 7.53 -0.37
C THR A 683 -8.39 6.29 0.51
N ALA A 684 -7.66 6.32 1.62
CA ALA A 684 -7.61 5.17 2.54
C ALA A 684 -8.99 4.83 3.12
N ILE A 685 -9.76 5.81 3.59
CA ILE A 685 -11.07 5.51 4.20
C ILE A 685 -12.17 5.21 3.17
N ASN A 686 -12.02 5.63 1.91
CA ASN A 686 -13.06 5.54 0.88
C ASN A 686 -12.78 4.56 -0.27
N CYS A 687 -11.50 4.28 -0.56
CA CYS A 687 -11.07 3.61 -1.79
C CYS A 687 -10.31 2.30 -1.58
N SER A 688 -9.97 1.92 -0.34
CA SER A 688 -9.19 0.69 -0.06
C SER A 688 -10.03 -0.53 0.32
N GLY A 689 -11.33 -0.51 0.02
CA GLY A 689 -12.27 -1.58 0.37
C GLY A 689 -12.25 -2.77 -0.60
N SER A 690 -13.07 -3.77 -0.31
CA SER A 690 -13.16 -5.05 -1.03
C SER A 690 -13.83 -4.98 -2.41
N LEU A 691 -14.39 -3.83 -2.77
CA LEU A 691 -15.05 -3.59 -4.06
C LEU A 691 -14.39 -2.38 -4.74
N PRO A 692 -14.44 -2.30 -6.09
CA PRO A 692 -14.04 -1.09 -6.79
C PRO A 692 -14.76 0.13 -6.21
N PRO A 693 -14.06 1.25 -5.96
CA PRO A 693 -14.70 2.43 -5.41
C PRO A 693 -15.68 3.05 -6.43
N GLN A 694 -16.79 3.59 -5.94
CA GLN A 694 -17.57 4.56 -6.70
C GLN A 694 -16.96 5.95 -6.56
N GLU A 695 -17.31 6.87 -7.46
CA GLU A 695 -16.56 8.13 -7.65
C GLU A 695 -16.54 9.05 -6.42
N THR A 696 -17.56 8.95 -5.56
CA THR A 696 -17.66 9.66 -4.28
C THR A 696 -17.45 8.77 -3.05
N GLY A 697 -16.87 7.58 -3.24
CA GLY A 697 -16.43 6.73 -2.15
C GLY A 697 -17.56 6.18 -1.29
N LEU A 698 -17.44 6.32 0.03
CA LEU A 698 -18.43 5.89 1.03
C LEU A 698 -19.15 7.09 1.67
N VAL A 699 -19.26 8.21 0.94
CA VAL A 699 -19.81 9.48 1.45
C VAL A 699 -21.24 9.73 0.98
N CYS A 700 -21.44 9.85 -0.33
CA CYS A 700 -22.75 10.03 -0.97
C CYS A 700 -22.86 9.10 -2.17
N ASN A 701 -24.05 8.79 -2.66
CA ASN A 701 -24.16 8.03 -3.90
C ASN A 701 -24.01 8.99 -5.06
N SER A 702 -22.99 8.84 -5.90
CA SER A 702 -22.95 9.46 -7.23
C SER A 702 -23.15 8.37 -8.27
N TRP A 703 -23.89 8.62 -9.35
CA TRP A 703 -24.29 7.58 -10.32
C TRP A 703 -24.87 6.34 -9.64
N ARG A 704 -25.76 6.56 -8.67
CA ARG A 704 -26.47 5.50 -7.92
C ARG A 704 -25.53 4.66 -7.03
N GLY A 705 -24.33 5.16 -6.71
CA GLY A 705 -23.36 4.49 -5.83
C GLY A 705 -22.62 3.31 -6.48
N ARG A 706 -22.71 3.20 -7.81
CA ARG A 706 -22.13 2.10 -8.59
C ARG A 706 -20.70 2.36 -9.02
N PHE A 707 -20.01 1.29 -9.39
CA PHE A 707 -18.62 1.38 -9.82
C PHE A 707 -18.57 1.85 -11.26
N HIS A 708 -17.70 2.83 -11.52
CA HIS A 708 -17.21 3.10 -12.85
C HIS A 708 -15.83 2.48 -13.00
N LEU A 709 -15.72 1.38 -13.75
CA LEU A 709 -14.47 0.62 -13.84
C LEU A 709 -13.37 1.39 -14.57
N GLU A 710 -13.73 2.36 -15.40
CA GLU A 710 -12.78 3.32 -15.99
C GLU A 710 -12.15 4.25 -14.93
N MET A 711 -12.86 4.51 -13.82
CA MET A 711 -12.33 5.33 -12.72
C MET A 711 -11.48 4.52 -11.73
N HIS A 712 -11.50 3.18 -11.78
CA HIS A 712 -10.82 2.35 -10.79
C HIS A 712 -9.29 2.61 -10.77
N TRP A 713 -8.67 2.85 -11.92
CA TRP A 713 -7.26 3.23 -11.97
C TRP A 713 -7.00 4.52 -11.18
N TRP A 714 -7.81 5.55 -11.40
CA TRP A 714 -7.69 6.84 -10.74
C TRP A 714 -7.91 6.77 -9.23
N HIS A 715 -8.77 5.85 -8.78
CA HIS A 715 -9.00 5.63 -7.36
C HIS A 715 -7.86 4.91 -6.65
N ALA A 716 -7.22 3.93 -7.30
CA ALA A 716 -6.47 2.90 -6.56
C ALA A 716 -5.06 2.61 -7.08
N ALA A 717 -4.69 3.02 -8.31
CA ALA A 717 -3.34 2.78 -8.86
C ALA A 717 -2.24 3.36 -7.96
N HIS A 718 -2.50 4.52 -7.35
CA HIS A 718 -1.55 5.18 -6.48
C HIS A 718 -1.20 4.33 -5.24
N PHE A 719 -2.07 3.44 -4.73
CA PHE A 719 -1.74 2.63 -3.55
C PHE A 719 -0.47 1.79 -3.77
N ALA A 720 -0.32 1.18 -4.94
CA ALA A 720 0.89 0.45 -5.29
C ALA A 720 2.11 1.36 -5.49
N GLN A 721 1.93 2.53 -6.12
CA GLN A 721 3.00 3.53 -6.27
C GLN A 721 3.46 4.12 -4.92
N TRP A 722 2.57 4.14 -3.93
CA TRP A 722 2.86 4.53 -2.55
C TRP A 722 3.31 3.35 -1.68
N ASN A 723 3.63 2.20 -2.29
CA ASN A 723 4.07 0.98 -1.63
C ASN A 723 3.12 0.48 -0.52
N ARG A 724 1.81 0.53 -0.80
CA ARG A 724 0.70 0.05 0.03
C ARG A 724 -0.22 -0.87 -0.77
N VAL A 725 0.36 -1.89 -1.42
CA VAL A 725 -0.38 -2.81 -2.31
C VAL A 725 -1.55 -3.50 -1.61
N GLU A 726 -1.46 -3.71 -0.30
CA GLU A 726 -2.51 -4.27 0.55
C GLU A 726 -3.82 -3.48 0.49
N LEU A 727 -3.78 -2.20 0.13
CA LEU A 727 -4.96 -1.34 -0.02
C LEU A 727 -5.59 -1.40 -1.42
N LEU A 728 -4.86 -1.90 -2.43
CA LEU A 728 -5.36 -2.13 -3.80
C LEU A 728 -5.85 -3.57 -4.02
N LEU A 729 -5.18 -4.53 -3.40
CA LEU A 729 -5.43 -5.96 -3.60
C LEU A 729 -6.90 -6.37 -3.40
N PRO A 730 -7.64 -5.88 -2.39
CA PRO A 730 -9.03 -6.27 -2.18
C PRO A 730 -9.93 -5.94 -3.39
N SER A 731 -9.93 -4.70 -3.87
CA SER A 731 -10.75 -4.30 -5.03
C SER A 731 -10.26 -4.89 -6.36
N LEU A 732 -8.95 -5.16 -6.52
CA LEU A 732 -8.43 -5.84 -7.71
C LEU A 732 -8.87 -7.31 -7.77
N ARG A 733 -9.00 -7.99 -6.62
CA ARG A 733 -9.49 -9.38 -6.56
C ARG A 733 -10.97 -9.51 -6.91
N TRP A 734 -11.75 -8.44 -6.81
CA TRP A 734 -13.15 -8.44 -7.25
C TRP A 734 -13.30 -8.78 -8.74
N TYR A 735 -12.35 -8.42 -9.61
CA TYR A 735 -12.44 -8.81 -11.03
C TYR A 735 -12.54 -10.34 -11.21
N SER A 736 -11.90 -11.13 -10.34
CA SER A 736 -12.01 -12.60 -10.36
C SER A 736 -13.43 -13.09 -10.06
N THR A 737 -14.23 -12.34 -9.29
CA THR A 737 -15.60 -12.75 -8.93
C THR A 737 -16.59 -12.53 -10.07
N VAL A 738 -16.24 -11.70 -11.05
CA VAL A 738 -17.11 -11.35 -12.20
C VAL A 738 -16.56 -11.83 -13.55
N LEU A 739 -15.43 -12.55 -13.57
CA LEU A 739 -14.79 -13.09 -14.78
C LEU A 739 -15.77 -13.78 -15.71
N GLU A 740 -16.61 -14.69 -15.19
CA GLU A 740 -17.52 -15.47 -16.03
C GLU A 740 -18.58 -14.61 -16.70
N THR A 741 -19.18 -13.65 -15.98
CA THR A 741 -20.12 -12.68 -16.56
C THR A 741 -19.42 -11.86 -17.65
N SER A 742 -18.19 -11.41 -17.42
CA SER A 742 -17.41 -10.66 -18.40
C SER A 742 -17.00 -11.49 -19.63
N ARG A 743 -16.75 -12.81 -19.47
CA ARG A 743 -16.53 -13.74 -20.60
C ARG A 743 -17.79 -13.89 -21.43
N GLN A 744 -18.95 -14.00 -20.78
CA GLN A 744 -20.23 -14.11 -21.46
C GLN A 744 -20.53 -12.86 -22.29
N THR A 745 -20.23 -11.67 -21.78
CA THR A 745 -20.34 -10.41 -22.52
C THR A 745 -19.43 -10.40 -23.75
N ALA A 746 -18.13 -10.70 -23.59
CA ALA A 746 -17.18 -10.76 -24.70
C ALA A 746 -17.65 -11.75 -25.77
N LYS A 747 -18.03 -12.97 -25.35
CA LYS A 747 -18.52 -14.02 -26.25
C LYS A 747 -19.80 -13.64 -26.98
N ALA A 748 -20.77 -13.01 -26.31
CA ALA A 748 -22.00 -12.55 -26.93
C ALA A 748 -21.73 -11.51 -28.03
N GLN A 749 -20.61 -10.79 -27.90
CA GLN A 749 -20.14 -9.79 -28.86
C GLN A 749 -19.17 -10.34 -29.91
N GLY A 750 -18.83 -11.62 -29.83
CA GLY A 750 -17.94 -12.29 -30.78
C GLY A 750 -16.45 -12.03 -30.52
N PHE A 751 -16.08 -11.72 -29.28
CA PHE A 751 -14.70 -11.53 -28.83
C PHE A 751 -14.27 -12.66 -27.88
N ASP A 752 -12.97 -12.90 -27.82
CA ASP A 752 -12.36 -13.81 -26.85
C ASP A 752 -12.12 -13.10 -25.50
N GLY A 753 -11.71 -13.86 -24.48
CA GLY A 753 -11.34 -13.29 -23.18
C GLY A 753 -12.50 -12.68 -22.40
N VAL A 754 -12.24 -11.56 -21.73
CA VAL A 754 -13.22 -10.85 -20.89
C VAL A 754 -13.39 -9.40 -21.29
N ARG A 755 -14.65 -8.94 -21.29
CA ARG A 755 -14.98 -7.53 -21.48
C ARG A 755 -15.46 -6.92 -20.17
N TRP A 756 -14.79 -5.87 -19.73
CA TRP A 756 -15.11 -5.12 -18.51
C TRP A 756 -16.09 -3.98 -18.81
N PRO A 757 -17.33 -3.96 -18.27
CA PRO A 757 -18.27 -2.87 -18.55
C PRO A 757 -17.85 -1.55 -17.89
N LYS A 758 -18.39 -0.40 -18.35
CA LYS A 758 -18.13 0.89 -17.68
C LYS A 758 -18.74 0.93 -16.29
N GLN A 759 -20.07 0.80 -16.20
CA GLN A 759 -20.84 1.01 -14.97
C GLN A 759 -21.46 -0.31 -14.52
N VAL A 760 -21.17 -0.74 -13.29
CA VAL A 760 -21.60 -2.05 -12.75
C VAL A 760 -21.89 -2.00 -11.25
N GLY A 761 -22.72 -2.94 -10.78
CA GLY A 761 -22.85 -3.25 -9.35
C GLY A 761 -21.90 -4.37 -8.92
N PRO A 762 -22.03 -4.89 -7.69
CA PRO A 762 -21.21 -6.00 -7.17
C PRO A 762 -21.25 -7.28 -8.01
N ASP A 763 -22.35 -7.50 -8.73
CA ASP A 763 -22.61 -8.63 -9.62
C ASP A 763 -21.87 -8.55 -10.97
N GLY A 764 -21.23 -7.40 -11.27
CA GLY A 764 -20.57 -7.17 -12.56
C GLY A 764 -21.53 -6.97 -13.73
N ARG A 765 -22.84 -6.79 -13.47
CA ARG A 765 -23.83 -6.59 -14.52
C ARG A 765 -23.71 -5.18 -15.10
N GLU A 766 -23.59 -5.10 -16.42
CA GLU A 766 -23.56 -3.84 -17.15
C GLU A 766 -24.87 -3.06 -17.00
N SER A 767 -24.74 -1.75 -16.73
CA SER A 767 -25.86 -0.81 -16.78
C SER A 767 -26.13 -0.34 -18.21
N PRO A 768 -27.39 -0.35 -18.69
CA PRO A 768 -27.74 0.25 -19.98
C PRO A 768 -27.27 1.70 -20.09
N SER A 769 -26.62 2.09 -21.19
CA SER A 769 -26.08 3.45 -21.33
C SER A 769 -25.84 3.84 -22.80
N PRO A 770 -26.14 5.10 -23.21
CA PRO A 770 -25.84 5.58 -24.56
C PRO A 770 -24.36 5.89 -24.77
N ILE A 771 -23.58 5.87 -23.69
CA ILE A 771 -22.15 6.19 -23.66
C ILE A 771 -21.38 4.97 -23.17
N GLY A 772 -21.64 4.55 -21.93
CA GLY A 772 -20.79 3.62 -21.17
C GLY A 772 -20.54 2.28 -21.83
N THR A 773 -21.54 1.72 -22.53
CA THR A 773 -21.39 0.41 -23.19
C THR A 773 -20.45 0.46 -24.40
N PHE A 774 -20.08 1.63 -24.90
CA PHE A 774 -19.18 1.79 -26.05
C PHE A 774 -17.74 2.16 -25.66
N LEU A 775 -17.47 2.33 -24.36
CA LEU A 775 -16.15 2.64 -23.84
C LEU A 775 -15.28 1.37 -23.77
N ILE A 776 -14.01 1.55 -24.10
CA ILE A 776 -13.01 0.47 -24.12
C ILE A 776 -11.71 0.81 -23.37
N TRP A 777 -11.56 2.01 -22.83
CA TRP A 777 -10.30 2.45 -22.21
C TRP A 777 -10.08 1.88 -20.79
N GLN A 778 -11.11 1.30 -20.19
CA GLN A 778 -11.04 0.51 -18.95
C GLN A 778 -10.52 -0.91 -19.15
N GLN A 779 -10.56 -1.43 -20.38
CA GLN A 779 -10.19 -2.82 -20.67
C GLN A 779 -8.76 -3.16 -20.23
N PRO A 780 -7.77 -2.25 -20.42
CA PRO A 780 -6.40 -2.49 -19.99
C PRO A 780 -6.14 -2.25 -18.48
N HIS A 781 -7.06 -1.64 -17.73
CA HIS A 781 -6.81 -1.24 -16.34
C HIS A 781 -6.42 -2.40 -15.42
N PRO A 782 -7.07 -3.58 -15.47
CA PRO A 782 -6.66 -4.70 -14.62
C PRO A 782 -5.24 -5.18 -14.91
N ILE A 783 -4.77 -5.08 -16.16
CA ILE A 783 -3.37 -5.37 -16.53
C ILE A 783 -2.44 -4.34 -15.90
N TYR A 784 -2.79 -3.04 -15.97
CA TYR A 784 -1.99 -1.99 -15.37
C TYR A 784 -1.90 -2.14 -13.85
N LEU A 785 -3.05 -2.32 -13.18
CA LEU A 785 -3.10 -2.49 -11.73
C LEU A 785 -2.33 -3.73 -11.28
N ALA A 786 -2.45 -4.85 -11.99
CA ALA A 786 -1.67 -6.06 -11.70
C ALA A 786 -0.16 -5.83 -11.89
N GLU A 787 0.26 -5.12 -12.95
CA GLU A 787 1.67 -4.78 -13.16
C GLU A 787 2.21 -3.88 -12.04
N LEU A 788 1.42 -2.91 -11.56
CA LEU A 788 1.82 -2.08 -10.42
C LEU A 788 2.00 -2.91 -9.14
N VAL A 789 1.10 -3.87 -8.88
CA VAL A 789 1.25 -4.80 -7.74
C VAL A 789 2.52 -5.63 -7.89
N TYR A 790 2.79 -6.17 -9.08
CA TYR A 790 4.00 -6.94 -9.36
C TYR A 790 5.28 -6.10 -9.20
N ARG A 791 5.28 -4.85 -9.67
CA ARG A 791 6.44 -3.96 -9.53
C ARG A 791 6.75 -3.62 -8.08
N ALA A 792 5.72 -3.40 -7.26
CA ALA A 792 5.88 -3.18 -5.82
C ALA A 792 6.28 -4.46 -5.06
N ASN A 793 5.80 -5.63 -5.51
CA ASN A 793 6.10 -6.94 -4.90
C ASN A 793 6.37 -8.03 -5.96
N PRO A 794 7.59 -8.08 -6.54
CA PRO A 794 7.90 -8.99 -7.63
C PRO A 794 8.01 -10.42 -7.11
N SER A 795 6.94 -11.18 -7.28
CA SER A 795 6.86 -12.58 -6.83
C SER A 795 6.08 -13.43 -7.82
N GLN A 796 6.40 -14.73 -7.85
CA GLN A 796 5.65 -15.70 -8.64
C GLN A 796 4.20 -15.81 -8.16
N ALA A 797 3.94 -15.66 -6.85
CA ALA A 797 2.59 -15.67 -6.29
C ALA A 797 1.70 -14.55 -6.87
N VAL A 798 2.23 -13.33 -7.04
CA VAL A 798 1.49 -12.22 -7.67
C VAL A 798 1.19 -12.53 -9.14
N LEU A 799 2.17 -13.05 -9.87
CA LEU A 799 1.99 -13.42 -11.28
C LEU A 799 0.90 -14.50 -11.43
N GLU A 800 0.95 -15.55 -10.62
CA GLU A 800 -0.03 -16.64 -10.65
C GLU A 800 -1.43 -16.16 -10.23
N GLN A 801 -1.53 -15.30 -9.22
CA GLN A 801 -2.80 -14.79 -8.72
C GLN A 801 -3.58 -14.00 -9.79
N PHE A 802 -2.90 -13.15 -10.55
CA PHE A 802 -3.56 -12.25 -11.51
C PHE A 802 -3.43 -12.71 -12.97
N ALA A 803 -2.75 -13.83 -13.25
CA ALA A 803 -2.55 -14.36 -14.59
C ALA A 803 -3.85 -14.47 -15.39
N GLU A 804 -4.92 -15.02 -14.80
CA GLU A 804 -6.20 -15.21 -15.50
C GLU A 804 -6.84 -13.87 -15.89
N ILE A 805 -6.83 -12.88 -14.99
CA ILE A 805 -7.32 -11.53 -15.27
C ILE A 805 -6.49 -10.87 -16.37
N VAL A 806 -5.16 -10.94 -16.29
CA VAL A 806 -4.25 -10.33 -17.26
C VAL A 806 -4.42 -10.97 -18.64
N PHE A 807 -4.45 -12.30 -18.72
CA PHE A 807 -4.49 -13.03 -19.98
C PHE A 807 -5.85 -12.93 -20.66
N ASP A 808 -6.96 -13.00 -19.92
CA ASP A 808 -8.28 -12.87 -20.53
C ASP A 808 -8.55 -11.42 -20.96
N SER A 809 -8.05 -10.43 -20.22
CA SER A 809 -8.11 -9.03 -20.66
C SER A 809 -7.33 -8.84 -21.96
N ALA A 810 -6.11 -9.41 -22.04
CA ALA A 810 -5.29 -9.36 -23.25
C ALA A 810 -5.93 -10.10 -24.43
N ALA A 811 -6.59 -11.23 -24.19
CA ALA A 811 -7.32 -11.97 -25.22
C ALA A 811 -8.51 -11.16 -25.77
N PHE A 812 -9.27 -10.47 -24.92
CA PHE A 812 -10.29 -9.53 -25.40
C PHE A 812 -9.67 -8.40 -26.21
N MET A 813 -8.60 -7.79 -25.71
CA MET A 813 -7.94 -6.67 -26.39
C MET A 813 -7.40 -7.06 -27.77
N ALA A 814 -6.67 -8.17 -27.86
CA ALA A 814 -6.14 -8.69 -29.11
C ALA A 814 -7.27 -9.06 -30.07
N SER A 815 -8.27 -9.79 -29.55
CA SER A 815 -9.43 -10.13 -30.36
C SER A 815 -10.26 -8.91 -30.71
N PHE A 816 -10.27 -7.78 -30.00
CA PHE A 816 -11.07 -6.59 -30.36
C PHE A 816 -10.44 -5.78 -31.51
N ALA A 817 -9.11 -5.64 -31.51
CA ALA A 817 -8.38 -4.94 -32.55
C ALA A 817 -8.54 -5.66 -33.90
N HIS A 818 -8.90 -4.96 -34.97
CA HIS A 818 -9.18 -5.59 -36.27
C HIS A 818 -8.13 -5.23 -37.32
N PRO A 819 -7.66 -6.20 -38.12
CA PRO A 819 -6.63 -5.95 -39.11
C PRO A 819 -7.21 -5.20 -40.31
N THR A 820 -6.46 -4.19 -40.76
CA THR A 820 -6.71 -3.42 -41.99
C THR A 820 -5.43 -3.37 -42.82
N SER A 821 -5.47 -2.73 -44.00
CA SER A 821 -4.26 -2.51 -44.79
C SER A 821 -3.26 -1.53 -44.15
N ARG A 822 -3.66 -0.82 -43.09
CA ARG A 822 -2.81 0.12 -42.34
C ARG A 822 -2.11 -0.52 -41.14
N GLY A 823 -2.58 -1.67 -40.68
CA GLY A 823 -2.23 -2.25 -39.38
C GLY A 823 -3.49 -2.70 -38.63
N PHE A 824 -3.40 -2.80 -37.32
CA PHE A 824 -4.52 -3.10 -36.44
C PHE A 824 -5.19 -1.82 -35.95
N GLU A 825 -6.51 -1.76 -36.11
CA GLU A 825 -7.34 -0.60 -35.78
C GLU A 825 -8.34 -0.91 -34.66
N LEU A 826 -8.64 0.11 -33.86
CA LEU A 826 -9.74 0.11 -32.89
C LEU A 826 -10.93 0.80 -33.56
N GLY A 827 -12.05 0.11 -33.71
CA GLY A 827 -13.13 0.53 -34.60
C GLY A 827 -14.53 0.49 -34.01
N PRO A 828 -15.53 0.98 -34.76
CA PRO A 828 -16.86 1.24 -34.25
C PRO A 828 -17.69 -0.03 -33.99
N PRO A 829 -18.75 0.07 -33.16
CA PRO A 829 -19.12 1.27 -32.42
C PRO A 829 -18.16 1.53 -31.25
N LEU A 830 -17.70 2.77 -31.11
CA LEU A 830 -16.68 3.13 -30.13
C LEU A 830 -16.95 4.54 -29.61
N ILE A 831 -16.78 4.75 -28.31
CA ILE A 831 -16.64 6.07 -27.71
C ILE A 831 -15.32 6.06 -26.93
N PRO A 832 -14.42 7.03 -27.16
CA PRO A 832 -13.14 7.05 -26.49
C PRO A 832 -13.28 7.57 -25.05
N ALA A 833 -12.17 7.61 -24.31
CA ALA A 833 -12.08 8.24 -22.99
C ALA A 833 -12.60 9.69 -23.01
N GLN A 834 -12.48 10.37 -24.14
CA GLN A 834 -13.22 11.61 -24.40
C GLN A 834 -14.68 11.29 -24.75
N GLU A 835 -15.57 11.24 -23.76
CA GLU A 835 -16.94 10.71 -23.87
C GLU A 835 -17.88 11.52 -24.80
N SER A 836 -17.43 12.67 -25.30
CA SER A 836 -18.20 13.59 -26.15
C SER A 836 -18.51 13.10 -27.58
N TYR A 837 -18.03 11.93 -28.00
CA TYR A 837 -18.24 11.41 -29.37
C TYR A 837 -19.47 10.50 -29.54
N GLY A 838 -20.36 10.44 -28.55
CA GLY A 838 -21.53 9.53 -28.56
C GLY A 838 -22.42 9.62 -29.80
N SER A 839 -22.60 10.81 -30.37
CA SER A 839 -23.42 11.03 -31.57
C SER A 839 -22.84 10.43 -32.87
N ILE A 840 -21.52 10.22 -32.91
CA ILE A 840 -20.80 9.65 -34.06
C ILE A 840 -20.16 8.30 -33.75
N ARG A 841 -20.51 7.65 -32.64
CA ARG A 841 -19.93 6.38 -32.17
C ARG A 841 -19.85 5.28 -33.24
N ALA A 842 -20.76 5.29 -34.21
CA ALA A 842 -20.81 4.35 -35.32
C ALA A 842 -19.67 4.52 -36.35
N THR A 843 -18.89 5.61 -36.26
CA THR A 843 -17.77 5.89 -37.18
C THR A 843 -16.46 6.22 -36.46
N VAL A 844 -16.45 6.33 -35.13
CA VAL A 844 -15.22 6.63 -34.36
C VAL A 844 -14.22 5.49 -34.53
N THR A 845 -12.97 5.85 -34.80
CA THR A 845 -11.84 4.91 -34.87
C THR A 845 -10.60 5.49 -34.21
N ASN A 846 -9.73 4.59 -33.79
CA ASN A 846 -8.32 4.82 -33.46
C ASN A 846 -8.07 6.01 -32.50
N PRO A 847 -8.67 6.03 -31.30
CA PRO A 847 -8.39 7.08 -30.33
C PRO A 847 -6.94 7.04 -29.81
N THR A 848 -6.31 8.20 -29.67
CA THR A 848 -4.85 8.28 -29.37
C THR A 848 -4.45 7.58 -28.07
N PHE A 849 -5.21 7.77 -27.00
CA PHE A 849 -4.90 7.14 -25.71
C PHE A 849 -5.07 5.63 -25.76
N GLU A 850 -6.19 5.16 -26.29
CA GLU A 850 -6.52 3.75 -26.37
C GLU A 850 -5.56 2.98 -27.26
N LEU A 851 -5.09 3.55 -28.38
CA LEU A 851 -4.06 2.92 -29.22
C LEU A 851 -2.77 2.65 -28.42
N ALA A 852 -2.28 3.67 -27.70
CA ALA A 852 -1.08 3.55 -26.87
C ALA A 852 -1.28 2.54 -25.72
N TYR A 853 -2.47 2.57 -25.09
CA TYR A 853 -2.78 1.65 -23.99
C TYR A 853 -2.89 0.21 -24.48
N TRP A 854 -3.48 -0.01 -25.67
CA TRP A 854 -3.55 -1.33 -26.29
C TRP A 854 -2.17 -1.92 -26.52
N GLN A 855 -1.26 -1.15 -27.14
CA GLN A 855 0.11 -1.61 -27.38
C GLN A 855 0.83 -1.93 -26.06
N TRP A 856 0.76 -1.02 -25.09
CA TRP A 856 1.43 -1.21 -23.81
C TRP A 856 0.92 -2.43 -23.06
N ALA A 857 -0.39 -2.56 -22.88
CA ALA A 857 -0.96 -3.63 -22.07
C ALA A 857 -0.82 -5.02 -22.71
N LEU A 858 -0.90 -5.14 -24.03
CA LEU A 858 -0.62 -6.40 -24.72
C LEU A 858 0.85 -6.84 -24.56
N ARG A 859 1.80 -5.90 -24.63
CA ARG A 859 3.22 -6.16 -24.33
C ARG A 859 3.42 -6.55 -22.87
N THR A 860 2.78 -5.87 -21.94
CA THR A 860 2.82 -6.21 -20.51
C THR A 860 2.25 -7.61 -20.27
N ALA A 861 1.12 -7.97 -20.87
CA ALA A 861 0.56 -9.31 -20.75
C ALA A 861 1.46 -10.39 -21.37
N ALA A 862 2.15 -10.10 -22.49
CA ALA A 862 3.16 -10.98 -23.06
C ALA A 862 4.35 -11.18 -22.10
N ALA A 863 4.85 -10.10 -21.48
CA ALA A 863 5.90 -10.16 -20.47
C ALA A 863 5.48 -10.97 -19.22
N TRP A 864 4.21 -10.91 -18.82
CA TRP A 864 3.68 -11.76 -17.76
C TRP A 864 3.78 -13.26 -18.08
N ARG A 865 3.49 -13.65 -19.32
CA ARG A 865 3.66 -15.05 -19.77
C ARG A 865 5.11 -15.48 -19.74
N GLU A 866 6.02 -14.62 -20.19
CA GLU A 866 7.46 -14.87 -20.14
C GLU A 866 7.95 -15.07 -18.70
N ARG A 867 7.57 -14.16 -17.79
CA ARG A 867 7.91 -14.27 -16.35
C ARG A 867 7.37 -15.55 -15.71
N LEU A 868 6.26 -16.09 -16.21
CA LEU A 868 5.67 -17.38 -15.78
C LEU A 868 6.22 -18.60 -16.54
N GLY A 869 7.16 -18.42 -17.48
CA GLY A 869 7.69 -19.52 -18.30
C GLY A 869 6.66 -20.16 -19.24
N LEU A 870 5.59 -19.44 -19.59
CA LEU A 870 4.54 -19.91 -20.48
C LEU A 870 4.86 -19.58 -21.94
N ALA A 871 4.40 -20.42 -22.86
CA ALA A 871 4.57 -20.17 -24.30
C ALA A 871 3.92 -18.83 -24.71
N PRO A 872 4.55 -18.04 -25.60
CA PRO A 872 4.00 -16.77 -26.06
C PRO A 872 2.67 -16.97 -26.81
N VAL A 873 1.82 -15.94 -26.81
CA VAL A 873 0.64 -15.86 -27.67
C VAL A 873 0.98 -14.90 -28.81
N GLU A 874 1.27 -15.45 -29.98
CA GLU A 874 1.77 -14.70 -31.14
C GLU A 874 0.83 -13.54 -31.52
N GLU A 875 -0.49 -13.78 -31.51
CA GLU A 875 -1.52 -12.78 -31.83
C GLU A 875 -1.40 -11.51 -30.97
N TRP A 876 -1.05 -11.62 -29.68
CA TRP A 876 -0.92 -10.44 -28.81
C TRP A 876 0.24 -9.55 -29.26
N SER A 877 1.35 -10.16 -29.68
CA SER A 877 2.52 -9.43 -30.19
C SER A 877 2.23 -8.86 -31.57
N GLU A 878 1.60 -9.63 -32.46
CA GLU A 878 1.18 -9.17 -33.79
C GLU A 878 0.27 -7.94 -33.72
N VAL A 879 -0.72 -7.94 -32.83
CA VAL A 879 -1.61 -6.80 -32.61
C VAL A 879 -0.82 -5.62 -32.03
N ALA A 880 -0.04 -5.82 -30.97
CA ALA A 880 0.69 -4.74 -30.30
C ALA A 880 1.70 -4.04 -31.22
N GLU A 881 2.44 -4.82 -32.04
CA GLU A 881 3.41 -4.31 -33.00
C GLU A 881 2.75 -3.72 -34.25
N GLY A 882 1.58 -4.23 -34.62
CA GLY A 882 0.85 -3.78 -35.80
C GLY A 882 -0.16 -2.66 -35.54
N MET A 883 -0.31 -2.16 -34.31
CA MET A 883 -1.22 -1.04 -34.00
C MET A 883 -0.95 0.16 -34.91
N VAL A 884 -2.00 0.77 -35.45
CA VAL A 884 -1.86 1.98 -36.27
C VAL A 884 -1.34 3.16 -35.46
N SER A 885 -0.55 4.03 -36.11
CA SER A 885 -0.11 5.28 -35.49
C SER A 885 -1.29 6.24 -35.25
N PRO A 886 -1.31 6.96 -34.11
CA PRO A 886 -2.33 7.96 -33.84
C PRO A 886 -2.34 9.10 -34.87
N ARG A 887 -3.51 9.70 -35.05
CA ARG A 887 -3.69 10.79 -36.00
C ARG A 887 -2.98 12.06 -35.52
N VAL A 888 -2.15 12.65 -36.38
CA VAL A 888 -1.51 13.95 -36.16
C VAL A 888 -2.16 15.00 -37.07
N MET A 889 -2.56 16.12 -36.50
CA MET A 889 -3.15 17.28 -37.19
C MET A 889 -2.37 18.52 -36.79
N ASP A 890 -1.86 19.27 -37.76
CA ASP A 890 -1.13 20.53 -37.54
C ASP A 890 0.03 20.42 -36.52
N GLY A 891 0.66 19.25 -36.44
CA GLY A 891 1.80 18.99 -35.54
C GLY A 891 1.42 18.59 -34.11
N VAL A 892 0.13 18.35 -33.81
CA VAL A 892 -0.34 17.83 -32.53
C VAL A 892 -1.14 16.53 -32.70
N TYR A 893 -1.22 15.73 -31.64
CA TYR A 893 -2.08 14.54 -31.64
C TYR A 893 -3.55 14.92 -31.57
N ALA A 894 -4.35 14.38 -32.49
CA ALA A 894 -5.80 14.45 -32.41
C ALA A 894 -6.33 13.45 -31.35
N ALA A 895 -7.53 13.66 -30.82
CA ALA A 895 -8.18 12.70 -29.94
C ALA A 895 -8.56 11.40 -30.68
N ILE A 896 -9.06 11.49 -31.92
CA ILE A 896 -9.51 10.37 -32.77
C ILE A 896 -9.09 10.54 -34.24
N ASP A 897 -9.21 9.47 -35.06
CA ASP A 897 -8.76 9.44 -36.46
C ASP A 897 -9.83 9.86 -37.49
N VAL A 898 -10.99 10.35 -37.05
CA VAL A 898 -12.09 10.84 -37.90
C VAL A 898 -12.58 12.22 -37.45
N GLU A 899 -13.18 12.99 -38.36
CA GLU A 899 -13.78 14.30 -38.03
C GLU A 899 -14.85 14.15 -36.91
N PRO A 900 -14.88 15.04 -35.91
CA PRO A 900 -14.18 16.34 -35.81
C PRO A 900 -12.73 16.28 -35.27
N PHE A 901 -12.08 15.12 -35.22
CA PHE A 901 -10.70 14.85 -34.76
C PHE A 901 -10.42 15.14 -33.30
N THR A 902 -10.82 16.30 -32.77
CA THR A 902 -10.62 16.72 -31.37
C THR A 902 -11.75 17.64 -30.95
N ILE A 903 -12.48 17.25 -29.91
CA ILE A 903 -13.43 18.11 -29.21
C ILE A 903 -12.69 18.77 -28.05
N ARG A 904 -12.81 20.08 -27.89
CA ARG A 904 -12.08 20.85 -26.85
C ARG A 904 -12.89 21.10 -25.57
N THR A 905 -14.09 20.53 -25.51
CA THR A 905 -15.06 20.65 -24.41
C THR A 905 -15.26 19.29 -23.73
N ASP A 906 -14.19 18.71 -23.19
CA ASP A 906 -14.16 17.43 -22.47
C ASP A 906 -12.72 17.15 -21.95
N HIS A 907 -12.39 15.92 -21.55
CA HIS A 907 -11.04 15.48 -21.19
C HIS A 907 -10.01 15.65 -22.33
N PRO A 908 -8.80 16.21 -22.08
CA PRO A 908 -7.69 16.19 -23.04
C PRO A 908 -7.02 14.80 -23.11
N SER A 909 -7.80 13.79 -23.51
CA SER A 909 -7.46 12.36 -23.41
C SER A 909 -6.17 11.96 -24.14
N MET A 910 -5.80 12.65 -25.22
CA MET A 910 -4.56 12.39 -25.95
C MET A 910 -3.31 12.47 -25.06
N LEU A 911 -3.34 13.32 -24.03
CA LEU A 911 -2.23 13.46 -23.09
C LEU A 911 -2.01 12.20 -22.25
N CYS A 912 -3.06 11.40 -21.99
CA CYS A 912 -2.94 10.15 -21.25
C CYS A 912 -1.98 9.15 -21.91
N ALA A 913 -1.80 9.23 -23.24
CA ALA A 913 -0.92 8.35 -24.00
C ALA A 913 0.57 8.46 -23.61
N LEU A 914 0.96 9.56 -22.96
CA LEU A 914 2.28 9.71 -22.33
C LEU A 914 2.20 10.02 -20.84
N GLY A 915 1.16 10.70 -20.35
CA GLY A 915 1.05 11.04 -18.93
C GLY A 915 0.79 9.81 -18.06
N VAL A 916 -0.28 9.07 -18.38
CA VAL A 916 -0.72 7.89 -17.61
C VAL A 916 0.11 6.65 -17.96
N LEU A 917 0.46 6.52 -19.23
CA LEU A 917 1.22 5.39 -19.76
C LEU A 917 2.72 5.70 -19.84
N PRO A 918 3.58 4.69 -19.74
CA PRO A 918 4.97 4.88 -20.15
C PRO A 918 5.05 5.17 -21.65
N GLN A 919 6.22 5.68 -22.08
CA GLN A 919 6.46 5.95 -23.49
C GLN A 919 6.32 4.66 -24.32
N THR A 920 5.44 4.71 -25.31
CA THR A 920 5.21 3.64 -26.29
C THR A 920 5.82 4.01 -27.65
N ASP A 921 5.90 3.07 -28.57
CA ASP A 921 6.45 3.34 -29.92
C ASP A 921 5.51 4.22 -30.77
N LEU A 922 4.25 4.37 -30.33
CA LEU A 922 3.22 5.15 -31.03
C LEU A 922 3.30 6.65 -30.72
N ILE A 923 3.98 7.04 -29.64
CA ILE A 923 3.96 8.40 -29.12
C ILE A 923 5.34 9.06 -29.25
N ASP A 924 5.41 10.07 -30.09
CA ASP A 924 6.55 10.96 -30.28
C ASP A 924 6.53 12.06 -29.20
N PRO A 925 7.57 12.16 -28.35
CA PRO A 925 7.63 13.16 -27.30
C PRO A 925 7.60 14.62 -27.79
N ASP A 926 8.11 14.92 -28.98
CA ASP A 926 8.10 16.28 -29.51
C ASP A 926 6.70 16.69 -29.97
N ILE A 927 5.95 15.78 -30.61
CA ILE A 927 4.53 15.99 -30.94
C ILE A 927 3.70 16.08 -29.67
N MET A 928 3.97 15.24 -28.67
CA MET A 928 3.26 15.30 -27.39
C MET A 928 3.53 16.62 -26.65
N ARG A 929 4.74 17.17 -26.73
CA ARG A 929 5.05 18.50 -26.19
C ARG A 929 4.27 19.61 -26.88
N ALA A 930 4.13 19.55 -28.21
CA ALA A 930 3.28 20.48 -28.95
C ALA A 930 1.81 20.30 -28.56
N THR A 931 1.36 19.06 -28.36
CA THR A 931 -0.02 18.71 -27.94
C THR A 931 -0.34 19.26 -26.55
N LEU A 932 0.55 19.07 -25.58
CA LEU A 932 0.40 19.64 -24.24
C LEU A 932 0.33 21.18 -24.29
N SER A 933 1.20 21.80 -25.10
CA SER A 933 1.20 23.27 -25.26
C SER A 933 -0.11 23.77 -25.87
N ASP A 934 -0.66 23.06 -26.85
CA ASP A 934 -1.94 23.36 -27.48
C ASP A 934 -3.13 23.22 -26.51
N VAL A 935 -3.13 22.16 -25.69
CA VAL A 935 -4.13 21.97 -24.62
C VAL A 935 -4.04 23.12 -23.61
N LEU A 936 -2.85 23.43 -23.09
CA LEU A 936 -2.67 24.50 -22.11
C LEU A 936 -3.06 25.89 -22.65
N ALA A 937 -2.98 26.11 -23.96
CA ALA A 937 -3.28 27.39 -24.58
C ALA A 937 -4.78 27.68 -24.76
N ASP A 938 -5.58 26.67 -25.12
CA ASP A 938 -6.97 26.90 -25.59
C ASP A 938 -7.93 25.75 -25.26
N TRP A 939 -7.85 25.15 -24.08
CA TRP A 939 -8.82 24.12 -23.66
C TRP A 939 -9.94 24.71 -22.80
N ASP A 940 -11.16 24.16 -22.90
CA ASP A 940 -12.27 24.59 -22.04
C ASP A 940 -12.14 23.99 -20.64
N TRP A 941 -11.47 24.72 -19.75
CA TRP A 941 -11.26 24.31 -18.35
C TRP A 941 -12.54 24.04 -17.58
N ALA A 942 -13.68 24.65 -17.94
CA ALA A 942 -14.95 24.41 -17.26
C ALA A 942 -15.50 23.00 -17.55
N SER A 943 -15.15 22.42 -18.70
CA SER A 943 -15.59 21.11 -19.16
C SER A 943 -14.75 19.94 -18.65
N THR A 944 -13.48 20.19 -18.24
CA THR A 944 -12.55 19.19 -17.68
C THR A 944 -13.07 18.49 -16.43
N TRP A 945 -12.35 17.55 -15.85
CA TRP A 945 -12.63 16.85 -14.60
C TRP A 945 -11.40 16.81 -13.69
N GLY A 946 -11.59 16.48 -12.42
CA GLY A 946 -10.52 16.53 -11.42
C GLY A 946 -9.27 15.72 -11.76
N TRP A 947 -9.39 14.62 -12.50
CA TRP A 947 -8.26 13.79 -12.91
C TRP A 947 -7.48 14.32 -14.12
N ASP A 948 -8.03 15.28 -14.88
CA ASP A 948 -7.35 15.86 -16.05
C ASP A 948 -6.08 16.65 -15.65
N TYR A 949 -6.08 17.26 -14.46
CA TYR A 949 -4.94 18.04 -13.95
C TYR A 949 -3.73 17.14 -13.61
N PRO A 950 -3.92 16.01 -12.91
CA PRO A 950 -2.91 14.95 -12.84
C PRO A 950 -2.39 14.45 -14.19
N VAL A 951 -3.26 14.28 -15.21
CA VAL A 951 -2.82 13.87 -16.57
C VAL A 951 -1.84 14.88 -17.14
N MET A 952 -2.21 16.16 -17.12
CA MET A 952 -1.35 17.25 -17.60
C MET A 952 -0.03 17.28 -16.83
N ALA A 953 -0.08 17.09 -15.50
CA ALA A 953 1.10 17.08 -14.65
C ALA A 953 2.07 15.93 -14.96
N MET A 954 1.55 14.70 -15.09
CA MET A 954 2.38 13.55 -15.45
C MET A 954 2.96 13.68 -16.86
N THR A 955 2.19 14.23 -17.80
CA THR A 955 2.64 14.48 -19.17
C THR A 955 3.77 15.51 -19.19
N ALA A 956 3.60 16.64 -18.50
CA ALA A 956 4.61 17.68 -18.38
C ALA A 956 5.90 17.16 -17.72
N ALA A 957 5.77 16.39 -16.63
CA ALA A 957 6.91 15.77 -15.94
C ALA A 957 7.71 14.87 -16.90
N ARG A 958 7.05 13.96 -17.62
CA ARG A 958 7.70 13.06 -18.59
C ARG A 958 8.33 13.78 -19.78
N LEU A 959 7.81 14.95 -20.15
CA LEU A 959 8.38 15.80 -21.19
C LEU A 959 9.54 16.68 -20.71
N GLY A 960 9.91 16.59 -19.43
CA GLY A 960 10.99 17.35 -18.82
C GLY A 960 10.61 18.78 -18.44
N ASP A 961 9.33 19.07 -18.25
CA ASP A 961 8.80 20.38 -17.81
C ASP A 961 8.18 20.31 -16.40
N PRO A 962 9.00 20.30 -15.34
CA PRO A 962 8.52 20.18 -13.97
C PRO A 962 7.78 21.43 -13.45
N GLU A 963 8.00 22.61 -14.04
CA GLU A 963 7.24 23.81 -13.67
C GLU A 963 5.80 23.70 -14.18
N ALA A 964 5.62 23.34 -15.45
CA ALA A 964 4.29 23.07 -16.00
C ALA A 964 3.57 21.92 -15.26
N ALA A 965 4.33 20.93 -14.76
CA ALA A 965 3.75 19.84 -13.97
C ALA A 965 3.13 20.34 -12.65
N VAL A 966 3.87 21.15 -11.88
CA VAL A 966 3.35 21.77 -10.65
C VAL A 966 2.20 22.73 -10.94
N ASP A 967 2.34 23.56 -11.98
CA ASP A 967 1.32 24.53 -12.36
C ASP A 967 0.01 23.86 -12.81
N ALA A 968 0.08 22.70 -13.48
CA ALA A 968 -1.11 21.92 -13.82
C ALA A 968 -1.86 21.44 -12.57
N LEU A 969 -1.15 20.90 -11.57
CA LEU A 969 -1.77 20.45 -10.31
C LEU A 969 -2.40 21.59 -9.51
N LEU A 970 -1.94 22.82 -9.70
CA LEU A 970 -2.42 24.01 -8.99
C LEU A 970 -3.19 24.98 -9.87
N LEU A 971 -3.52 24.57 -11.10
CA LEU A 971 -4.24 25.40 -12.06
C LEU A 971 -5.56 25.86 -11.45
N SER A 972 -5.81 27.17 -11.51
CA SER A 972 -7.03 27.77 -10.97
C SER A 972 -8.22 27.47 -11.87
N ALA A 973 -8.83 26.31 -11.67
CA ALA A 973 -10.03 25.87 -12.37
C ALA A 973 -11.02 25.21 -11.39
N GLY A 974 -12.32 25.33 -11.69
CA GLY A 974 -13.39 24.94 -10.76
C GLY A 974 -13.27 23.49 -10.26
N LYS A 975 -12.96 22.56 -11.17
CA LYS A 975 -12.85 21.12 -10.90
C LYS A 975 -11.45 20.67 -10.44
N ASN A 976 -10.50 21.60 -10.31
CA ASN A 976 -9.21 21.40 -9.63
C ASN A 976 -9.21 21.98 -8.19
N THR A 977 -10.39 22.24 -7.64
CA THR A 977 -10.54 22.81 -6.30
C THR A 977 -10.44 21.71 -5.25
N PHE A 978 -9.52 21.83 -4.29
CA PHE A 978 -9.41 20.96 -3.13
C PHE A 978 -9.91 21.69 -1.88
N LEU A 979 -10.98 21.16 -1.27
CA LEU A 979 -11.64 21.73 -0.11
C LEU A 979 -10.77 21.67 1.15
N ALA A 980 -11.23 22.29 2.25
CA ALA A 980 -10.48 22.35 3.51
C ALA A 980 -10.24 20.95 4.11
N ASN A 981 -11.21 20.04 3.98
CA ASN A 981 -11.07 18.62 4.32
C ASN A 981 -10.26 17.80 3.30
N GLY A 982 -9.87 18.40 2.18
CA GLY A 982 -9.05 17.78 1.14
C GLY A 982 -9.81 17.15 -0.02
N HIS A 983 -11.15 17.08 0.01
CA HIS A 983 -11.91 16.53 -1.12
C HIS A 983 -11.70 17.39 -2.37
N ASN A 984 -11.42 16.74 -3.51
CA ASN A 984 -11.46 17.39 -4.81
C ASN A 984 -12.92 17.62 -5.24
N ARG A 985 -13.35 18.89 -5.31
CA ARG A 985 -14.73 19.27 -5.64
C ARG A 985 -14.90 19.42 -7.15
N GLN A 986 -16.04 18.96 -7.69
CA GLN A 986 -16.37 19.14 -9.10
C GLN A 986 -17.42 20.25 -9.32
N THR A 987 -18.64 20.04 -8.82
CA THR A 987 -19.80 20.94 -9.00
C THR A 987 -20.59 21.02 -7.70
N ASP A 988 -21.71 21.74 -7.69
CA ASP A 988 -22.62 21.75 -6.54
C ASP A 988 -23.42 20.44 -6.42
N SER A 989 -23.66 19.72 -7.52
CA SER A 989 -24.28 18.38 -7.50
C SER A 989 -23.29 17.26 -7.23
N LEU A 990 -22.01 17.48 -7.51
CA LEU A 990 -20.92 16.52 -7.29
C LEU A 990 -19.88 17.15 -6.35
N PRO A 991 -20.16 17.15 -5.04
CA PRO A 991 -19.41 17.95 -4.08
C PRO A 991 -18.00 17.43 -3.80
N LEU A 992 -17.75 16.15 -4.07
CA LEU A 992 -16.44 15.51 -4.02
C LEU A 992 -16.26 14.58 -5.22
N TYR A 993 -15.00 14.22 -5.50
CA TYR A 993 -14.63 13.35 -6.62
C TYR A 993 -13.25 12.75 -6.36
N LEU A 994 -13.24 11.52 -5.86
CA LEU A 994 -12.02 10.86 -5.43
C LEU A 994 -11.05 10.46 -6.56
N PRO A 995 -11.46 10.31 -7.84
CA PRO A 995 -10.49 10.17 -8.93
C PRO A 995 -9.52 11.35 -9.03
N GLY A 996 -9.95 12.57 -8.68
CA GLY A 996 -9.06 13.73 -8.61
C GLY A 996 -8.04 13.63 -7.45
N ASN A 997 -8.47 13.12 -6.30
CA ASN A 997 -7.57 12.86 -5.15
C ASN A 997 -6.56 11.75 -5.46
N GLY A 998 -7.00 10.60 -5.98
CA GLY A 998 -6.11 9.48 -6.30
C GLY A 998 -5.20 9.77 -7.52
N GLY A 999 -5.71 10.47 -8.53
CA GLY A 999 -4.91 10.96 -9.65
C GLY A 999 -3.79 11.91 -9.20
N LEU A 1000 -4.08 12.84 -8.27
CA LEU A 1000 -3.05 13.69 -7.67
C LEU A 1000 -1.95 12.85 -7.02
N LEU A 1001 -2.33 11.85 -6.22
CA LEU A 1001 -1.38 10.95 -5.55
C LEU A 1001 -0.53 10.16 -6.55
N ALA A 1002 -1.10 9.71 -7.66
CA ALA A 1002 -0.36 9.05 -8.72
C ALA A 1002 0.64 9.99 -9.40
N ALA A 1003 0.22 11.22 -9.70
CA ALA A 1003 1.06 12.22 -10.34
C ALA A 1003 2.26 12.60 -9.46
N VAL A 1004 2.05 12.90 -8.17
CA VAL A 1004 3.16 13.30 -7.29
C VAL A 1004 4.10 12.13 -6.97
N ALA A 1005 3.61 10.89 -6.96
CA ALA A 1005 4.45 9.72 -6.82
C ALA A 1005 5.39 9.57 -8.02
N LEU A 1006 4.86 9.71 -9.23
CA LEU A 1006 5.65 9.76 -10.47
C LEU A 1006 6.64 10.92 -10.47
N MET A 1007 6.23 12.12 -10.02
CA MET A 1007 7.10 13.29 -9.96
C MET A 1007 8.23 13.14 -8.93
N ALA A 1008 8.01 12.42 -7.84
CA ALA A 1008 9.01 12.19 -6.78
C ALA A 1008 9.93 11.00 -7.08
N ALA A 1009 9.35 9.83 -7.34
CA ALA A 1009 10.09 8.57 -7.53
C ALA A 1009 10.57 8.35 -8.98
N GLY A 1010 10.04 9.11 -9.93
CA GLY A 1010 10.34 8.95 -11.35
C GLY A 1010 9.55 7.83 -12.02
N TRP A 1011 9.98 7.51 -13.23
CA TRP A 1011 9.36 6.53 -14.14
C TRP A 1011 10.44 5.77 -14.94
N ASP A 1012 10.07 4.68 -15.63
CA ASP A 1012 11.06 3.90 -16.39
C ASP A 1012 11.69 4.76 -17.50
N ASN A 1013 13.01 4.66 -17.65
CA ASN A 1013 13.82 5.47 -18.57
C ASN A 1013 13.69 7.00 -18.36
N GLY A 1014 13.16 7.43 -17.21
CA GLY A 1014 13.19 8.82 -16.79
C GLY A 1014 14.61 9.31 -16.48
N PRO A 1015 14.80 10.64 -16.32
CA PRO A 1015 16.11 11.18 -15.98
C PRO A 1015 16.57 10.68 -14.61
N GLU A 1016 17.85 10.30 -14.50
CA GLU A 1016 18.52 9.94 -13.23
C GLU A 1016 18.76 11.20 -12.38
N ARG A 1017 17.68 11.83 -11.91
CA ARG A 1017 17.70 12.96 -10.98
C ARG A 1017 16.71 12.73 -9.84
N HIS A 1018 17.05 13.18 -8.64
CA HIS A 1018 16.15 13.19 -7.50
C HIS A 1018 14.89 14.02 -7.82
N ALA A 1019 13.71 13.49 -7.51
CA ALA A 1019 12.41 14.15 -7.70
C ALA A 1019 12.23 14.72 -9.14
N PRO A 1020 12.27 13.85 -10.18
CA PRO A 1020 12.42 14.27 -11.57
C PRO A 1020 11.22 14.99 -12.19
N GLY A 1021 10.07 15.03 -11.51
CA GLY A 1021 8.92 15.82 -11.92
C GLY A 1021 8.75 17.13 -11.14
N PHE A 1022 9.60 17.41 -10.16
CA PHE A 1022 9.55 18.67 -9.40
C PHE A 1022 10.56 19.71 -9.90
N PRO A 1023 10.28 21.01 -9.73
CA PRO A 1023 11.20 22.09 -10.08
C PRO A 1023 12.54 21.94 -9.38
N ALA A 1024 13.63 22.26 -10.08
CA ALA A 1024 14.99 22.12 -9.53
C ALA A 1024 15.25 23.00 -8.28
N GLY A 1025 14.46 24.07 -8.08
CA GLY A 1025 14.54 24.93 -6.89
C GLY A 1025 13.77 24.42 -5.68
N TRP A 1026 12.98 23.36 -5.82
CA TRP A 1026 12.20 22.80 -4.71
C TRP A 1026 13.03 21.81 -3.90
N THR A 1027 12.93 21.90 -2.58
CA THR A 1027 13.46 20.88 -1.66
C THR A 1027 12.38 19.84 -1.45
N VAL A 1028 12.56 18.68 -2.06
CA VAL A 1028 11.61 17.55 -2.01
C VAL A 1028 12.25 16.42 -1.22
N ALA A 1029 11.73 16.12 -0.04
CA ALA A 1029 12.04 14.87 0.66
C ALA A 1029 10.97 13.85 0.29
N TRP A 1030 11.37 12.64 -0.07
CA TRP A 1030 10.43 11.54 -0.29
C TRP A 1030 11.07 10.21 0.09
N GLU A 1031 10.23 9.27 0.49
CA GLU A 1031 10.63 7.95 0.97
C GLU A 1031 9.59 6.92 0.53
N GLY A 1032 9.98 5.65 0.38
CA GLY A 1032 9.05 4.51 0.30
C GLY A 1032 8.09 4.49 -0.90
N LEU A 1033 8.31 5.31 -1.93
CA LEU A 1033 7.55 5.29 -3.18
C LEU A 1033 8.13 4.25 -4.16
N VAL A 1034 7.28 3.71 -5.03
CA VAL A 1034 7.64 2.78 -6.12
C VAL A 1034 7.66 3.56 -7.43
N GLN A 1035 8.73 3.40 -8.20
CA GLN A 1035 8.90 4.01 -9.51
C GLN A 1035 7.76 3.62 -10.46
N ALA A 1036 7.16 4.62 -11.11
CA ALA A 1036 6.11 4.40 -12.09
C ALA A 1036 6.64 3.65 -13.34
N PRO A 1037 5.79 2.92 -14.08
CA PRO A 1037 6.17 2.39 -15.38
C PRO A 1037 6.69 3.47 -16.33
#